data_AF-A0A8J2W9M0-F1
#
_entry.id   AF-A0A8J2W9M0-F1
#
_cell.length_a   1.000
_cell.length_b   1.000
_cell.length_c   1.000
_cell.angle_alpha   90.00
_cell.angle_beta   90.00
_cell.angle_gamma   90.00
#
_symmetry.space_group_name_H-M   'P 1'
#
loop_
_entity.id
_entity.type
_entity.pdbx_description
1 polymer ?
#
loop_
_entity_poly.entity_id
_entity_poly.type
_entity_poly.pdbx_seq_one_letter_code
_entity_poly.pdbx_strand_id
1 'polypeptide(L)'
;MTEINSDLQNERKKCTFNIEELTEFVYGGPEKTKERRERGTVVLHNRLINCRDVVTQILGSTLVRDGSPLGLHYIMFMPTIITQANDEQQAKWLPRSWNCNIIGSYAQTELGHGTFVRGLETTATYDPSTKEFVLHSPSLTSYKWWPGGLGHTANYCILIAQLYTKGKCHGIHPFIVQLRDEETHVPLPGIKIGDIGAKLGLNEVNNGFLGFDHVRIPRDQMLMKHAQVLEDGTYIKSLNSKLNYGPMVFTRVVIVFDVANYLCKAATIATRYSAVRRQSQKRPGEQECQILDYLTQQHKIFPAIATSHALRIAGKKLWDTFNTINEQLIEGNLERLPELHALACCLKAVSTSDAAQCVERCRLSCGGHGYMLSSNLPLTYGLVTAACTYEGENTVMLLQTARKIQSCVKDMEKRVSSGISFEDAWNMSSVQLVSAAEAHCRVIILSNFDEEIKEKSKSSSPELAVVLNQLLELYAVYWALEKSENLVLSIDTLKDDIPEEYLSHKECYENVIRKGSVLYDIFLELSKDRKHRAHQAPSNAYRISDGIMQSVNPFLLHFALFVPAVTNQGTPEQQAEFLKNGSGVIGTYAQTELGHGTFLRGLETTATLDLETDEFVLNSPTLTSYKWWPGGLGHTANHCVVMAQLYVKGKCYGPHLFIVKIRDIETHEPLPGLKLGEIGAKMGFNTADNGFLGFHNFRIPRNNMLMKNSQVLKDGTYVESKNEKLTYGSMVFVRVYLLSDMAYMLARASTISVRYSAVRHQSHIKPDEPEVQILDFVSQQHKLFIAIATSHAFKISGLWLWQTYSKVMEDIGKGSLDRLPELHALSCCLKVTSTKDAGLLIEQCRFACGGHGYLMSSNLPLLYTTATAAITYEGESTVLLLQTARYLIKSWKRAMDGESLPATVSFLSEYFNKRYNKWENTPEGIVDGFKLVAAGLTKMSFESIQKHVSRGQHYEEAWNSSSVQLIKASEAYSRALLCEVFWVEINKVSSTLSNNLAVVLKQLAELYIIYWALEKRGDLLTYTSISKDNLENLQERYEELLALIRPNAVGLVDSFDIRDEILCSTLGAYDGRVYERMMEHALKSPLNADTVNQSFHKYMKPVLLKHKI
;
A
#
# COMPACT_ATOMS: atom_id res chain seq x y z
N MET A 1 13.22 18.28 -8.93
CA MET A 1 12.15 17.58 -9.69
C MET A 1 12.74 17.23 -11.03
N THR A 2 12.76 15.95 -11.39
CA THR A 2 13.10 15.49 -12.74
C THR A 2 11.98 15.85 -13.71
N GLU A 3 12.35 16.17 -14.94
CA GLU A 3 11.40 16.51 -16.00
C GLU A 3 10.88 15.24 -16.68
N ILE A 4 9.58 15.19 -16.97
CA ILE A 4 8.95 14.08 -17.71
C ILE A 4 9.23 14.30 -19.20
N ASN A 5 9.75 13.28 -19.89
CA ASN A 5 9.99 13.29 -21.33
C ASN A 5 8.77 13.84 -22.12
N SER A 6 9.05 14.71 -23.09
CA SER A 6 8.05 15.41 -23.92
C SER A 6 7.10 14.48 -24.65
N ASP A 7 7.57 13.29 -25.01
CA ASP A 7 6.91 12.41 -25.97
C ASP A 7 5.82 11.62 -25.25
N LEU A 8 6.12 11.07 -24.06
CA LEU A 8 5.08 10.54 -23.17
C LEU A 8 4.09 11.62 -22.71
N GLN A 9 4.53 12.86 -22.47
CA GLN A 9 3.57 13.94 -22.19
C GLN A 9 2.62 14.18 -23.36
N ASN A 10 3.12 14.15 -24.60
CA ASN A 10 2.33 14.39 -25.79
C ASN A 10 1.40 13.21 -26.13
N GLU A 11 1.85 11.97 -25.91
CA GLU A 11 0.99 10.78 -26.02
C GLU A 11 -0.13 10.77 -24.98
N ARG A 12 0.15 11.11 -23.72
CA ARG A 12 -0.88 11.24 -22.68
C ARG A 12 -1.97 12.25 -23.04
N LYS A 13 -1.62 13.32 -23.78
CA LYS A 13 -2.56 14.32 -24.29
C LYS A 13 -3.39 13.83 -25.49
N LYS A 14 -2.93 12.83 -26.25
CA LYS A 14 -3.69 12.25 -27.39
C LYS A 14 -4.84 11.33 -26.94
N CYS A 15 -4.80 10.85 -25.68
CA CYS A 15 -5.80 9.96 -25.10
C CYS A 15 -7.22 10.56 -25.14
N THR A 16 -8.18 9.83 -25.71
CA THR A 16 -9.56 10.31 -25.94
C THR A 16 -10.50 10.01 -24.78
N PHE A 17 -10.16 9.05 -23.91
CA PHE A 17 -10.93 8.66 -22.73
C PHE A 17 -10.22 9.10 -21.43
N ASN A 18 -10.91 8.99 -20.29
CA ASN A 18 -10.33 9.28 -18.98
C ASN A 18 -9.54 8.08 -18.45
N ILE A 19 -8.22 8.22 -18.32
CA ILE A 19 -7.31 7.18 -17.79
C ILE A 19 -7.73 6.73 -16.38
N GLU A 20 -8.24 7.65 -15.56
CA GLU A 20 -8.73 7.34 -14.22
C GLU A 20 -9.91 6.37 -14.27
N GLU A 21 -10.91 6.67 -15.11
CA GLU A 21 -12.15 5.89 -15.26
C GLU A 21 -11.88 4.44 -15.71
N LEU A 22 -10.90 4.25 -16.61
CA LEU A 22 -10.45 2.90 -16.98
C LEU A 22 -9.72 2.20 -15.82
N THR A 23 -8.92 2.93 -15.04
CA THR A 23 -8.30 2.38 -13.83
C THR A 23 -9.37 1.93 -12.84
N GLU A 24 -10.39 2.78 -12.62
CA GLU A 24 -11.54 2.51 -11.76
C GLU A 24 -12.31 1.26 -12.21
N PHE A 25 -12.55 1.12 -13.51
CA PHE A 25 -13.14 -0.07 -14.11
C PHE A 25 -12.29 -1.34 -13.89
N VAL A 26 -11.00 -1.30 -14.23
CA VAL A 26 -10.07 -2.46 -14.15
C VAL A 26 -9.92 -3.00 -12.73
N TYR A 27 -10.04 -2.15 -11.71
CA TYR A 27 -9.92 -2.54 -10.29
C TYR A 27 -11.25 -2.61 -9.52
N GLY A 28 -12.39 -2.47 -10.20
CA GLY A 28 -13.70 -2.87 -9.70
C GLY A 28 -14.47 -1.79 -8.95
N GLY A 29 -14.33 -0.53 -9.39
CA GLY A 29 -15.07 0.66 -8.99
C GLY A 29 -14.15 1.79 -8.48
N PRO A 30 -14.66 3.04 -8.45
CA PRO A 30 -14.00 4.17 -7.79
C PRO A 30 -13.53 3.81 -6.39
N GLU A 31 -14.43 3.31 -5.53
CA GLU A 31 -14.11 2.98 -4.13
C GLU A 31 -13.01 1.94 -3.96
N LYS A 32 -12.87 0.93 -4.84
CA LYS A 32 -11.79 -0.08 -4.74
C LYS A 32 -10.46 0.42 -5.30
N THR A 33 -10.54 1.34 -6.26
CA THR A 33 -9.36 1.97 -6.88
C THR A 33 -8.82 3.07 -5.97
N LYS A 34 -9.73 3.76 -5.30
CA LYS A 34 -9.53 4.63 -4.14
C LYS A 34 -8.99 3.84 -2.95
N GLU A 35 -9.58 2.71 -2.52
CA GLU A 35 -9.00 1.84 -1.48
C GLU A 35 -7.59 1.34 -1.86
N ARG A 36 -7.31 1.18 -3.17
CA ARG A 36 -5.98 0.84 -3.71
C ARG A 36 -5.00 2.02 -3.79
N ARG A 37 -5.46 3.28 -3.85
CA ARG A 37 -4.63 4.49 -4.06
C ARG A 37 -4.59 5.42 -2.85
N GLU A 38 -5.73 5.68 -2.23
CA GLU A 38 -5.85 6.17 -0.85
C GLU A 38 -5.40 5.13 0.18
N ARG A 39 -4.95 3.94 -0.29
CA ARG A 39 -3.88 3.21 0.38
C ARG A 39 -2.61 4.03 0.65
N GLY A 40 -2.55 5.29 0.21
CA GLY A 40 -2.23 6.40 1.11
C GLY A 40 -2.98 7.74 0.87
N THR A 41 -3.57 8.28 1.96
CA THR A 41 -3.63 9.74 2.32
C THR A 41 -4.88 10.57 1.95
N VAL A 42 -5.64 11.11 2.94
CA VAL A 42 -6.83 11.97 2.70
C VAL A 42 -7.42 12.90 3.88
N VAL A 43 -7.35 14.26 3.85
CA VAL A 43 -8.57 15.17 3.91
C VAL A 43 -8.36 16.63 4.79
N LEU A 44 -9.03 17.58 5.68
CA LEU A 44 -10.37 18.24 6.35
C LEU A 44 -10.35 19.81 6.36
N HIS A 45 -11.46 20.53 6.08
CA HIS A 45 -12.02 21.70 6.90
C HIS A 45 -15.30 21.93 7.86
N ASN A 46 -16.04 23.01 8.29
CA ASN A 46 -15.97 24.50 8.43
C ASN A 46 -16.77 24.94 9.70
N ARG A 47 -16.64 26.09 10.38
CA ARG A 47 -15.69 27.26 10.40
C ARG A 47 -15.83 27.96 11.79
N LEU A 48 -15.70 29.30 11.87
CA LEU A 48 -16.15 30.25 12.94
C LEU A 48 -15.40 30.26 14.31
N ILE A 49 -15.57 31.24 15.22
CA ILE A 49 -15.46 32.75 15.25
C ILE A 49 -15.61 33.23 16.74
N ASN A 50 -15.27 34.41 17.33
CA ASN A 50 -15.06 35.82 16.92
C ASN A 50 -14.08 36.64 17.85
N CYS A 51 -13.82 37.91 17.50
CA CYS A 51 -13.25 39.04 18.31
C CYS A 51 -11.80 38.89 18.82
N ARG A 52 -11.48 37.82 19.58
CA ARG A 52 -10.10 37.29 19.69
C ARG A 52 -9.46 37.20 18.31
N ASP A 53 -10.30 36.84 17.34
CA ASP A 53 -10.00 36.68 15.92
C ASP A 53 -9.47 37.92 15.21
N VAL A 54 -9.79 39.12 15.71
CA VAL A 54 -9.39 40.40 15.11
C VAL A 54 -7.92 40.72 15.42
N VAL A 55 -7.34 40.14 16.48
CA VAL A 55 -5.94 40.36 16.87
C VAL A 55 -5.07 39.09 16.72
N THR A 56 -5.65 37.90 16.94
CA THR A 56 -4.87 36.64 17.03
C THR A 56 -5.21 35.59 15.97
N GLN A 57 -6.35 35.71 15.27
CA GLN A 57 -6.84 34.67 14.34
C GLN A 57 -7.10 35.28 12.94
N ILE A 58 -8.13 34.83 12.21
CA ILE A 58 -8.23 35.07 10.76
C ILE A 58 -8.21 36.57 10.38
N LEU A 59 -8.93 37.43 11.10
CA LEU A 59 -8.99 38.88 10.83
C LEU A 59 -7.69 39.61 11.23
N GLY A 60 -7.07 39.22 12.34
CA GLY A 60 -5.73 39.68 12.70
C GLY A 60 -4.72 39.32 11.61
N SER A 61 -4.80 38.08 11.09
CA SER A 61 -3.94 37.57 10.02
C SER A 61 -4.13 38.21 8.64
N THR A 62 -5.10 39.13 8.49
CA THR A 62 -5.26 39.99 7.31
C THR A 62 -4.70 41.40 7.48
N LEU A 63 -4.45 41.84 8.72
CA LEU A 63 -3.85 43.13 9.05
C LEU A 63 -2.35 43.01 9.37
N VAL A 64 -1.97 41.93 10.06
CA VAL A 64 -0.61 41.62 10.52
C VAL A 64 -0.30 40.18 10.06
N ARG A 65 0.77 39.97 9.30
CA ARG A 65 0.95 38.74 8.50
C ARG A 65 1.84 37.69 9.14
N ASP A 66 2.72 38.09 10.05
CA ASP A 66 3.70 37.26 10.75
C ASP A 66 3.61 37.47 12.28
N GLY A 67 2.39 37.67 12.80
CA GLY A 67 2.07 37.70 14.24
C GLY A 67 2.06 39.10 14.88
N SER A 68 1.14 39.31 15.82
CA SER A 68 0.99 40.60 16.52
C SER A 68 1.90 40.71 17.74
N PRO A 69 2.64 41.82 17.94
CA PRO A 69 3.34 42.14 19.19
C PRO A 69 2.45 42.12 20.44
N LEU A 70 1.14 42.35 20.29
CA LEU A 70 0.14 42.28 21.36
C LEU A 70 -0.43 40.87 21.58
N GLY A 71 0.01 39.85 20.81
CA GLY A 71 -0.53 38.49 20.90
C GLY A 71 -0.39 37.89 22.31
N LEU A 72 0.79 37.98 22.93
CA LEU A 72 1.01 37.48 24.29
C LEU A 72 0.32 38.32 25.38
N HIS A 73 0.00 39.59 25.12
CA HIS A 73 -0.77 40.43 26.04
C HIS A 73 -2.15 39.82 26.28
N TYR A 74 -2.85 39.49 25.20
CA TYR A 74 -4.20 38.91 25.26
C TYR A 74 -4.22 37.39 25.51
N ILE A 75 -3.21 36.63 25.05
CA ILE A 75 -3.20 35.16 25.17
C ILE A 75 -2.61 34.68 26.52
N MET A 76 -1.60 35.37 27.07
CA MET A 76 -0.89 34.90 28.28
C MET A 76 -0.92 35.90 29.44
N PHE A 77 -0.62 37.19 29.21
CA PHE A 77 -0.51 38.18 30.29
C PHE A 77 -1.87 38.42 30.99
N MET A 78 -2.90 38.84 30.23
CA MET A 78 -4.24 39.07 30.79
C MET A 78 -4.88 37.80 31.38
N PRO A 79 -4.85 36.62 30.72
CA PRO A 79 -5.36 35.38 31.32
C PRO A 79 -4.58 34.93 32.58
N THR A 80 -3.29 35.25 32.69
CA THR A 80 -2.54 34.98 33.93
C THR A 80 -2.98 35.91 35.06
N ILE A 81 -3.29 37.18 34.79
CA ILE A 81 -3.90 38.08 35.80
C ILE A 81 -5.26 37.52 36.24
N ILE A 82 -6.16 37.20 35.31
CA ILE A 82 -7.50 36.67 35.61
C ILE A 82 -7.43 35.38 36.45
N THR A 83 -6.52 34.46 36.11
CA THR A 83 -6.45 33.14 36.76
C THR A 83 -5.58 33.08 38.02
N GLN A 84 -4.50 33.88 38.13
CA GLN A 84 -3.53 33.76 39.23
C GLN A 84 -3.53 34.93 40.22
N ALA A 85 -4.14 36.08 39.88
CA ALA A 85 -4.19 37.25 40.76
C ALA A 85 -5.45 37.23 41.65
N ASN A 86 -5.34 37.71 42.88
CA ASN A 86 -6.49 37.87 43.78
C ASN A 86 -7.38 39.04 43.30
N ASP A 87 -8.50 39.30 43.97
CA ASP A 87 -9.50 40.25 43.45
C ASP A 87 -9.04 41.72 43.52
N GLU A 88 -8.26 42.10 44.54
CA GLU A 88 -7.61 43.42 44.63
C GLU A 88 -6.59 43.63 43.49
N GLN A 89 -5.79 42.60 43.23
CA GLN A 89 -4.79 42.58 42.16
C GLN A 89 -5.44 42.60 40.77
N GLN A 90 -6.54 41.87 40.56
CA GLN A 90 -7.33 41.93 39.33
C GLN A 90 -7.91 43.34 39.15
N ALA A 91 -8.51 43.94 40.18
CA ALA A 91 -9.04 45.31 40.11
C ALA A 91 -7.95 46.35 39.78
N LYS A 92 -6.72 46.15 40.28
CA LYS A 92 -5.57 47.03 40.03
C LYS A 92 -5.01 46.93 38.60
N TRP A 93 -4.88 45.73 38.04
CA TRP A 93 -4.16 45.52 36.77
C TRP A 93 -5.03 45.13 35.57
N LEU A 94 -6.16 44.46 35.76
CA LEU A 94 -6.97 43.97 34.64
C LEU A 94 -7.61 45.13 33.83
N PRO A 95 -8.17 46.19 34.43
CA PRO A 95 -8.68 47.34 33.67
C PRO A 95 -7.58 48.07 32.91
N ARG A 96 -6.41 48.28 33.54
CA ARG A 96 -5.22 48.89 32.90
C ARG A 96 -4.74 48.07 31.70
N SER A 97 -4.80 46.75 31.80
CA SER A 97 -4.41 45.83 30.72
C SER A 97 -5.43 45.83 29.59
N TRP A 98 -6.73 45.81 29.91
CA TRP A 98 -7.83 45.82 28.95
C TRP A 98 -7.83 47.09 28.10
N ASN A 99 -7.63 48.25 28.75
CA ASN A 99 -7.52 49.55 28.10
C ASN A 99 -6.14 49.83 27.49
N CYS A 100 -5.21 48.86 27.53
CA CYS A 100 -3.83 48.97 27.05
C CYS A 100 -3.02 50.14 27.65
N ASN A 101 -3.37 50.61 28.85
CA ASN A 101 -2.51 51.51 29.64
C ASN A 101 -1.22 50.80 30.08
N ILE A 102 -1.28 49.48 30.26
CA ILE A 102 -0.12 48.61 30.38
C ILE A 102 -0.18 47.50 29.32
N ILE A 103 0.97 47.21 28.70
CA ILE A 103 1.13 46.21 27.64
C ILE A 103 2.13 45.17 28.16
N GLY A 104 1.69 43.92 28.22
CA GLY A 104 2.37 42.86 28.96
C GLY A 104 2.87 41.70 28.11
N SER A 105 4.06 41.20 28.44
CA SER A 105 4.59 39.93 27.95
C SER A 105 4.54 38.82 29.03
N TYR A 106 4.94 37.59 28.69
CA TYR A 106 4.99 36.46 29.62
C TYR A 106 6.38 35.79 29.58
N ALA A 107 7.12 35.89 30.68
CA ALA A 107 8.54 35.60 30.77
C ALA A 107 8.83 34.39 31.68
N GLN A 108 8.71 33.20 31.10
CA GLN A 108 8.99 31.93 31.78
C GLN A 108 10.31 31.30 31.32
N THR A 109 10.40 30.94 30.04
CA THR A 109 11.55 30.30 29.39
C THR A 109 12.85 31.06 29.62
N GLU A 110 13.91 30.33 29.93
CA GLU A 110 15.28 30.83 30.08
C GLU A 110 16.21 30.27 28.99
N LEU A 111 17.31 30.97 28.73
CA LEU A 111 18.31 30.59 27.72
C LEU A 111 18.90 29.18 27.96
N GLY A 112 19.06 28.78 29.23
CA GLY A 112 19.43 27.40 29.60
C GLY A 112 18.23 26.46 29.85
N HIS A 113 17.03 26.99 30.11
CA HIS A 113 15.90 26.23 30.65
C HIS A 113 14.55 26.59 30.01
N GLY A 114 14.22 25.89 28.91
CA GLY A 114 12.87 25.88 28.33
C GLY A 114 12.00 24.75 28.86
N THR A 115 12.35 23.50 28.54
CA THR A 115 11.54 22.31 28.83
C THR A 115 11.44 21.98 30.33
N PHE A 116 12.49 22.25 31.11
CA PHE A 116 12.57 21.93 32.53
C PHE A 116 12.25 23.14 33.42
N VAL A 117 11.02 23.65 33.34
CA VAL A 117 10.55 24.86 34.06
C VAL A 117 10.73 24.78 35.59
N ARG A 118 10.90 23.59 36.17
CA ARG A 118 11.19 23.43 37.61
C ARG A 118 12.62 23.84 38.00
N GLY A 119 13.54 23.86 37.03
CA GLY A 119 14.95 24.22 37.21
C GLY A 119 15.30 25.63 36.75
N LEU A 120 14.32 26.53 36.61
CA LEU A 120 14.61 27.95 36.31
C LEU A 120 15.58 28.52 37.35
N GLU A 121 16.52 29.33 36.89
CA GLU A 121 17.58 29.96 37.66
C GLU A 121 17.19 31.36 38.16
N THR A 122 16.29 32.08 37.48
CA THR A 122 15.83 33.41 37.95
C THR A 122 15.17 33.29 39.31
N THR A 123 15.62 34.09 40.28
CA THR A 123 15.13 34.10 41.66
C THR A 123 14.29 35.34 41.98
N ALA A 124 13.40 35.20 42.95
CA ALA A 124 12.63 36.27 43.57
C ALA A 124 12.67 36.08 45.10
N THR A 125 13.53 36.83 45.79
CA THR A 125 13.80 36.65 47.22
C THR A 125 13.07 37.70 48.05
N TYR A 126 12.16 37.28 48.92
CA TYR A 126 11.39 38.17 49.78
C TYR A 126 12.22 38.75 50.93
N ASP A 127 12.11 40.07 51.10
CA ASP A 127 12.72 40.89 52.14
C ASP A 127 11.61 41.42 53.07
N PRO A 128 11.41 40.80 54.25
CA PRO A 128 10.40 41.26 55.21
C PRO A 128 10.66 42.66 55.79
N SER A 129 11.88 43.20 55.66
CA SER A 129 12.23 44.51 56.24
C SER A 129 11.72 45.67 55.40
N THR A 130 11.71 45.53 54.07
CA THR A 130 11.14 46.51 53.13
C THR A 130 9.78 46.10 52.57
N LYS A 131 9.37 44.84 52.75
CA LYS A 131 8.16 44.22 52.18
C LYS A 131 8.21 44.10 50.64
N GLU A 132 9.36 43.69 50.11
CA GLU A 132 9.63 43.58 48.68
C GLU A 132 10.16 42.18 48.30
N PHE A 133 10.14 41.84 47.02
CA PHE A 133 10.97 40.79 46.43
C PHE A 133 12.15 41.40 45.67
N VAL A 134 13.34 40.84 45.87
CA VAL A 134 14.54 41.11 45.07
C VAL A 134 14.60 40.09 43.92
N LEU A 135 14.49 40.56 42.69
CA LEU A 135 14.59 39.77 41.46
C LEU A 135 16.03 39.71 40.98
N HIS A 136 16.54 38.51 40.67
CA HIS A 136 17.89 38.36 40.11
C HIS A 136 18.01 37.17 39.15
N SER A 137 18.68 37.42 38.02
CA SER A 137 19.14 36.45 37.03
C SER A 137 20.65 36.19 37.23
N PRO A 138 21.06 35.14 37.99
CA PRO A 138 22.44 34.98 38.48
C PRO A 138 23.47 34.54 37.42
N SER A 139 23.02 34.11 36.24
CA SER A 139 23.88 33.52 35.20
C SER A 139 23.42 33.95 33.80
N LEU A 140 24.24 33.78 32.76
CA LEU A 140 23.80 34.02 31.38
C LEU A 140 22.66 33.07 30.96
N THR A 141 22.69 31.82 31.44
CA THR A 141 21.64 30.83 31.17
C THR A 141 20.30 31.20 31.82
N SER A 142 20.32 31.91 32.95
CA SER A 142 19.14 32.39 33.67
C SER A 142 18.38 33.55 32.99
N TYR A 143 18.91 34.12 31.91
CA TYR A 143 18.20 35.18 31.19
C TYR A 143 16.94 34.61 30.55
N LYS A 144 15.80 35.28 30.76
CA LYS A 144 14.55 34.95 30.07
C LYS A 144 14.74 35.13 28.58
N TRP A 145 14.24 34.20 27.78
CA TRP A 145 14.51 34.11 26.33
C TRP A 145 13.29 33.59 25.58
N TRP A 146 12.96 34.19 24.43
CA TRP A 146 11.75 34.00 23.61
C TRP A 146 10.43 34.77 23.92
N PRO A 147 10.18 35.47 25.05
CA PRO A 147 8.90 36.18 25.21
C PRO A 147 8.62 37.20 24.11
N GLY A 148 7.55 37.01 23.34
CA GLY A 148 7.09 37.96 22.31
C GLY A 148 6.57 39.26 22.92
N GLY A 149 6.70 40.37 22.20
CA GLY A 149 6.39 41.70 22.72
C GLY A 149 7.51 42.30 23.59
N LEU A 150 8.39 41.48 24.16
CA LEU A 150 9.34 41.88 25.20
C LEU A 150 10.45 42.81 24.69
N GLY A 151 10.94 42.60 23.46
CA GLY A 151 12.10 43.34 22.94
C GLY A 151 11.91 44.85 22.97
N HIS A 152 10.75 45.33 22.49
CA HIS A 152 10.43 46.77 22.44
C HIS A 152 8.96 47.15 22.70
N THR A 153 8.00 46.22 22.80
CA THR A 153 6.56 46.57 22.86
C THR A 153 5.99 46.60 24.28
N ALA A 154 6.35 45.63 25.13
CA ALA A 154 5.79 45.51 26.46
C ALA A 154 6.51 46.40 27.49
N ASN A 155 5.74 47.14 28.29
CA ASN A 155 6.23 47.87 29.46
C ASN A 155 6.09 47.07 30.76
N TYR A 156 5.35 45.96 30.75
CA TYR A 156 5.24 44.98 31.85
C TYR A 156 5.50 43.55 31.37
N CYS A 157 5.73 42.62 32.31
CA CYS A 157 5.53 41.18 32.06
C CYS A 157 4.96 40.45 33.27
N ILE A 158 4.41 39.26 33.06
CA ILE A 158 4.43 38.25 34.11
C ILE A 158 5.75 37.50 34.05
N LEU A 159 6.57 37.63 35.08
CA LEU A 159 7.80 36.90 35.30
C LEU A 159 7.51 35.60 36.06
N ILE A 160 8.05 34.47 35.61
CA ILE A 160 8.07 33.23 36.39
C ILE A 160 9.47 33.04 36.99
N ALA A 161 9.57 33.09 38.33
CA ALA A 161 10.83 33.01 39.06
C ALA A 161 10.72 32.08 40.29
N GLN A 162 11.86 31.55 40.74
CA GLN A 162 11.94 30.75 41.97
C GLN A 162 11.72 31.66 43.19
N LEU A 163 10.61 31.44 43.91
CA LEU A 163 10.31 32.18 45.13
C LEU A 163 11.21 31.71 46.28
N TYR A 164 11.93 32.64 46.91
CA TYR A 164 12.61 32.43 48.18
C TYR A 164 11.97 33.30 49.28
N THR A 165 11.73 32.74 50.46
CA THR A 165 11.39 33.50 51.67
C THR A 165 11.92 32.78 52.91
N LYS A 166 12.31 33.54 53.95
CA LYS A 166 12.94 33.02 55.19
C LYS A 166 14.08 32.01 54.90
N GLY A 167 14.88 32.29 53.87
CA GLY A 167 16.01 31.45 53.41
C GLY A 167 15.64 30.17 52.66
N LYS A 168 14.35 29.89 52.42
CA LYS A 168 13.86 28.65 51.81
C LYS A 168 13.33 28.89 50.39
N CYS A 169 13.64 27.98 49.46
CA CYS A 169 12.99 27.95 48.15
C CYS A 169 11.60 27.31 48.23
N HIS A 170 10.61 27.96 47.63
CA HIS A 170 9.22 27.52 47.53
C HIS A 170 8.80 27.14 46.09
N GLY A 171 9.73 27.21 45.14
CA GLY A 171 9.51 26.87 43.73
C GLY A 171 8.96 28.05 42.91
N ILE A 172 8.64 27.76 41.65
CA ILE A 172 8.25 28.77 40.66
C ILE A 172 6.91 29.45 40.99
N HIS A 173 6.91 30.79 40.94
CA HIS A 173 5.73 31.62 41.15
C HIS A 173 5.64 32.76 40.12
N PRO A 174 4.43 33.23 39.78
CA PRO A 174 4.21 34.37 38.89
C PRO A 174 4.29 35.71 39.63
N PHE A 175 5.01 36.66 39.06
CA PHE A 175 5.12 38.05 39.52
C PHE A 175 4.77 38.99 38.35
N ILE A 176 3.93 40.00 38.57
CA ILE A 176 3.75 41.08 37.59
C ILE A 176 4.87 42.11 37.80
N VAL A 177 5.69 42.36 36.78
CA VAL A 177 6.88 43.19 36.89
C VAL A 177 6.80 44.33 35.88
N GLN A 178 7.01 45.56 36.34
CA GLN A 178 7.22 46.71 35.45
C GLN A 178 8.63 46.63 34.88
N LEU A 179 8.74 46.65 33.54
CA LEU A 179 10.01 46.53 32.82
C LEU A 179 10.53 47.86 32.32
N ARG A 180 9.62 48.80 32.06
CA ARG A 180 9.89 50.11 31.46
C ARG A 180 9.10 51.18 32.19
N ASP A 181 9.63 52.39 32.18
CA ASP A 181 8.85 53.57 32.55
C ASP A 181 7.60 53.69 31.66
N GLU A 182 6.46 54.11 32.23
CA GLU A 182 5.17 54.09 31.53
C GLU A 182 5.02 55.24 30.51
N GLU A 183 5.77 56.34 30.65
CA GLU A 183 5.70 57.50 29.74
C GLU A 183 6.82 57.48 28.69
N THR A 184 8.06 57.22 29.11
CA THR A 184 9.26 57.26 28.24
C THR A 184 9.61 55.92 27.61
N HIS A 185 9.05 54.82 28.11
CA HIS A 185 9.29 53.44 27.66
C HIS A 185 10.76 52.96 27.75
N VAL A 186 11.60 53.71 28.48
CA VAL A 186 12.99 53.37 28.80
C VAL A 186 13.00 52.23 29.83
N PRO A 187 13.89 51.21 29.71
CA PRO A 187 14.02 50.16 30.72
C PRO A 187 14.34 50.72 32.11
N LEU A 188 13.72 50.15 33.15
CA LEU A 188 14.00 50.57 34.53
C LEU A 188 15.40 50.12 35.00
N PRO A 189 16.03 50.81 35.98
CA PRO A 189 17.34 50.44 36.51
C PRO A 189 17.42 48.96 36.96
N GLY A 190 18.54 48.31 36.65
CA GLY A 190 18.76 46.88 36.93
C GLY A 190 18.09 45.91 35.94
N ILE A 191 17.28 46.40 35.00
CA ILE A 191 16.63 45.56 33.96
C ILE A 191 17.43 45.61 32.66
N LYS A 192 17.93 44.45 32.21
CA LYS A 192 18.61 44.30 30.92
C LYS A 192 17.71 43.57 29.93
N ILE A 193 17.26 44.28 28.89
CA ILE A 193 16.20 43.86 27.97
C ILE A 193 16.52 44.26 26.52
N GLY A 194 16.10 43.45 25.54
CA GLY A 194 16.32 43.70 24.11
C GLY A 194 15.76 42.57 23.24
N ASP A 195 15.87 42.68 21.92
CA ASP A 195 15.38 41.68 20.94
C ASP A 195 16.39 40.53 20.70
N ILE A 196 15.91 39.33 20.34
CA ILE A 196 16.76 38.14 20.08
C ILE A 196 17.11 37.92 18.59
N GLY A 197 16.56 38.72 17.66
CA GLY A 197 16.88 38.71 16.24
C GLY A 197 15.87 37.99 15.34
N ALA A 198 16.32 37.69 14.12
CA ALA A 198 15.51 37.11 13.04
C ALA A 198 15.18 35.62 13.27
N LYS A 199 14.02 35.20 12.76
CA LYS A 199 13.36 33.92 13.06
C LYS A 199 12.77 33.31 11.79
N LEU A 200 12.46 32.00 11.80
CA LEU A 200 11.80 31.32 10.66
C LEU A 200 10.38 31.85 10.36
N GLY A 201 9.74 32.41 11.38
CA GLY A 201 8.48 33.17 11.36
C GLY A 201 8.36 33.93 12.69
N LEU A 202 7.25 34.62 12.91
CA LEU A 202 7.07 35.57 14.03
C LEU A 202 8.03 36.77 14.00
N ASN A 203 8.50 37.21 12.84
CA ASN A 203 9.42 38.35 12.71
C ASN A 203 8.75 39.71 12.91
N GLU A 204 7.43 39.80 12.71
CA GLU A 204 6.63 40.97 13.14
C GLU A 204 6.48 41.02 14.68
N VAL A 205 6.92 39.97 15.41
CA VAL A 205 6.99 39.93 16.87
C VAL A 205 8.45 40.10 17.35
N ASN A 206 8.64 41.10 18.20
CA ASN A 206 9.91 41.39 18.87
C ASN A 206 10.13 40.49 20.10
N ASN A 207 10.37 39.19 19.84
CA ASN A 207 10.76 38.22 20.88
C ASN A 207 12.03 38.69 21.57
N GLY A 208 11.95 38.92 22.89
CA GLY A 208 13.04 39.52 23.64
C GLY A 208 13.83 38.56 24.53
N PHE A 209 14.95 39.08 25.02
CA PHE A 209 15.64 38.61 26.21
C PHE A 209 15.36 39.55 27.39
N LEU A 210 15.43 39.03 28.62
CA LEU A 210 15.25 39.81 29.85
C LEU A 210 16.08 39.19 31.00
N GLY A 211 16.91 39.99 31.66
CA GLY A 211 17.63 39.62 32.87
C GLY A 211 17.59 40.72 33.93
N PHE A 212 17.65 40.32 35.20
CA PHE A 212 17.53 41.21 36.35
C PHE A 212 18.80 41.26 37.21
N ASP A 213 19.25 42.45 37.53
CA ASP A 213 20.28 42.72 38.54
C ASP A 213 19.64 43.35 39.79
N HIS A 214 19.33 42.51 40.78
CA HIS A 214 18.83 42.87 42.12
C HIS A 214 17.64 43.86 42.16
N VAL A 215 16.74 43.76 41.17
CA VAL A 215 15.59 44.67 41.00
C VAL A 215 14.53 44.40 42.06
N ARG A 216 14.13 45.44 42.81
CA ARG A 216 13.12 45.34 43.88
C ARG A 216 11.70 45.59 43.36
N ILE A 217 10.76 44.75 43.79
CA ILE A 217 9.32 44.90 43.54
C ILE A 217 8.50 44.75 44.84
N PRO A 218 7.44 45.53 45.08
CA PRO A 218 6.55 45.38 46.24
C PRO A 218 5.92 43.99 46.41
N ARG A 219 5.60 43.60 47.66
CA ARG A 219 4.95 42.32 48.01
C ARG A 219 3.70 42.00 47.21
N ASP A 220 2.89 43.00 46.85
CA ASP A 220 1.64 42.79 46.13
C ASP A 220 1.83 42.42 44.64
N GLN A 221 3.06 42.50 44.11
CA GLN A 221 3.37 42.15 42.72
C GLN A 221 3.55 40.63 42.48
N MET A 222 3.68 39.80 43.53
CA MET A 222 3.47 38.35 43.40
C MET A 222 1.97 38.07 43.23
N LEU A 223 1.54 37.28 42.25
CA LEU A 223 0.10 37.01 42.06
C LEU A 223 -0.39 35.99 43.10
N MET A 224 -1.31 36.39 43.99
CA MET A 224 -1.57 35.72 45.28
C MET A 224 -2.90 34.97 45.40
N LYS A 225 -3.58 34.62 44.27
CA LYS A 225 -4.86 33.88 44.31
C LYS A 225 -4.73 32.46 44.87
N HIS A 226 -3.58 31.82 44.65
CA HIS A 226 -3.37 30.41 44.99
C HIS A 226 -2.27 30.19 46.03
N ALA A 227 -1.20 30.97 46.03
CA ALA A 227 -0.15 30.90 47.05
C ALA A 227 0.20 32.32 47.50
N GLN A 228 0.55 32.51 48.78
CA GLN A 228 0.74 33.85 49.35
C GLN A 228 2.03 33.94 50.14
N VAL A 229 2.58 35.16 50.22
CA VAL A 229 3.63 35.52 51.18
C VAL A 229 3.07 36.64 52.05
N LEU A 230 2.91 36.37 53.34
CA LEU A 230 2.49 37.35 54.34
C LEU A 230 3.62 38.36 54.61
N GLU A 231 3.29 39.49 55.25
CA GLU A 231 4.26 40.57 55.46
C GLU A 231 5.51 40.14 56.25
N ASP A 232 5.35 39.22 57.20
CA ASP A 232 6.44 38.62 57.99
C ASP A 232 7.30 37.62 57.19
N GLY A 233 6.96 37.34 55.94
CA GLY A 233 7.59 36.35 55.06
C GLY A 233 7.03 34.93 55.20
N THR A 234 5.95 34.71 55.95
CA THR A 234 5.33 33.37 56.03
C THR A 234 4.62 33.02 54.73
N TYR A 235 5.00 31.87 54.14
CA TYR A 235 4.43 31.37 52.89
C TYR A 235 3.21 30.48 53.14
N ILE A 236 2.07 30.86 52.55
CA ILE A 236 0.85 30.04 52.48
C ILE A 236 0.88 29.27 51.16
N LYS A 237 0.91 27.94 51.25
CA LYS A 237 0.97 27.04 50.09
C LYS A 237 -0.40 26.87 49.44
N SER A 238 -0.42 26.83 48.10
CA SER A 238 -1.60 26.42 47.33
C SER A 238 -2.15 25.05 47.71
N LEU A 239 -3.49 24.98 47.78
CA LEU A 239 -4.28 23.75 47.91
C LEU A 239 -3.89 22.70 46.86
N ASN A 240 -3.54 23.13 45.64
CA ASN A 240 -3.01 22.27 44.60
C ASN A 240 -2.02 23.00 43.70
N SER A 241 -0.76 22.56 43.70
CA SER A 241 0.31 23.13 42.88
C SER A 241 0.10 23.00 41.36
N LYS A 242 -0.92 22.26 40.91
CA LYS A 242 -1.31 22.19 39.50
C LYS A 242 -2.07 23.44 39.01
N LEU A 243 -2.67 24.23 39.90
CA LEU A 243 -3.42 25.44 39.54
C LEU A 243 -2.53 26.51 38.88
N ASN A 244 -1.24 26.54 39.25
CA ASN A 244 -0.22 27.44 38.67
C ASN A 244 0.00 27.20 37.15
N TYR A 245 -0.44 26.06 36.60
CA TYR A 245 -0.33 25.73 35.17
C TYR A 245 -1.57 26.11 34.34
N GLY A 246 -2.61 26.70 34.96
CA GLY A 246 -3.86 27.08 34.29
C GLY A 246 -3.67 27.86 32.97
N PRO A 247 -2.87 28.95 32.94
CA PRO A 247 -2.58 29.71 31.71
C PRO A 247 -1.93 28.87 30.60
N MET A 248 -1.03 27.95 30.97
CA MET A 248 -0.33 27.06 30.02
C MET A 248 -1.29 26.04 29.40
N VAL A 249 -2.23 25.51 30.19
CA VAL A 249 -3.28 24.61 29.68
C VAL A 249 -4.22 25.37 28.74
N PHE A 250 -4.70 26.54 29.14
CA PHE A 250 -5.52 27.43 28.29
C PHE A 250 -4.86 27.70 26.94
N THR A 251 -3.60 28.13 26.94
CA THR A 251 -2.88 28.48 25.71
C THR A 251 -2.63 27.27 24.82
N ARG A 252 -2.46 26.06 25.37
CA ARG A 252 -2.42 24.83 24.56
C ARG A 252 -3.76 24.54 23.88
N VAL A 253 -4.90 24.76 24.55
CA VAL A 253 -6.23 24.65 23.91
C VAL A 253 -6.40 25.70 22.81
N VAL A 254 -5.99 26.96 23.07
CA VAL A 254 -5.97 28.07 22.10
C VAL A 254 -5.21 27.69 20.83
N ILE A 255 -3.99 27.14 20.98
CA ILE A 255 -3.09 26.75 19.87
C ILE A 255 -3.76 25.72 18.92
N VAL A 256 -4.52 24.75 19.43
CA VAL A 256 -5.19 23.73 18.59
C VAL A 256 -6.15 24.35 17.58
N PHE A 257 -6.88 25.42 17.96
CA PHE A 257 -7.68 26.18 16.99
C PHE A 257 -6.82 27.00 16.05
N ASP A 258 -5.78 27.66 16.56
CA ASP A 258 -5.06 28.65 15.78
C ASP A 258 -4.25 27.96 14.67
N VAL A 259 -3.65 26.78 14.91
CA VAL A 259 -3.04 25.97 13.84
C VAL A 259 -4.07 25.33 12.91
N ALA A 260 -5.24 24.94 13.41
CA ALA A 260 -6.34 24.52 12.53
C ALA A 260 -6.73 25.67 11.59
N ASN A 261 -6.83 26.90 12.10
CA ASN A 261 -7.14 28.13 11.36
C ASN A 261 -6.05 28.53 10.35
N TYR A 262 -4.78 28.37 10.69
CA TYR A 262 -3.67 28.55 9.75
C TYR A 262 -3.69 27.48 8.65
N LEU A 263 -4.03 26.22 8.96
CA LEU A 263 -4.26 25.20 7.94
C LEU A 263 -5.50 25.51 7.08
N CYS A 264 -6.60 26.06 7.62
CA CYS A 264 -7.70 26.60 6.80
C CYS A 264 -7.19 27.59 5.76
N LYS A 265 -6.32 28.50 6.20
CA LYS A 265 -5.77 29.59 5.38
C LYS A 265 -4.90 29.01 4.27
N ALA A 266 -3.97 28.10 4.60
CA ALA A 266 -3.14 27.42 3.61
C ALA A 266 -3.97 26.57 2.63
N ALA A 267 -4.91 25.76 3.14
CA ALA A 267 -5.84 24.97 2.34
C ALA A 267 -6.66 25.83 1.38
N THR A 268 -7.24 26.93 1.89
CA THR A 268 -8.06 27.86 1.11
C THR A 268 -7.24 28.57 0.04
N ILE A 269 -6.02 29.01 0.37
CA ILE A 269 -5.10 29.64 -0.59
C ILE A 269 -4.72 28.63 -1.68
N ALA A 270 -4.30 27.42 -1.31
CA ALA A 270 -3.93 26.38 -2.28
C ALA A 270 -5.11 25.94 -3.14
N THR A 271 -6.29 25.74 -2.55
CA THR A 271 -7.53 25.38 -3.27
C THR A 271 -7.94 26.48 -4.25
N ARG A 272 -7.98 27.74 -3.80
CA ARG A 272 -8.33 28.88 -4.66
C ARG A 272 -7.30 29.12 -5.74
N TYR A 273 -6.01 29.07 -5.40
CA TYR A 273 -4.92 29.09 -6.37
C TYR A 273 -5.16 28.00 -7.40
N SER A 274 -5.48 26.78 -6.98
CA SER A 274 -5.67 25.66 -7.89
C SER A 274 -6.95 25.75 -8.74
N ALA A 275 -8.00 26.41 -8.24
CA ALA A 275 -9.24 26.65 -8.96
C ALA A 275 -9.15 27.80 -10.00
N VAL A 276 -8.15 28.69 -9.89
CA VAL A 276 -7.96 29.79 -10.87
C VAL A 276 -6.69 29.64 -11.70
N ARG A 277 -5.64 29.01 -11.15
CA ARG A 277 -4.44 28.62 -11.88
C ARG A 277 -4.82 27.53 -12.84
N ARG A 278 -4.85 27.90 -14.11
CA ARG A 278 -4.85 26.95 -15.21
C ARG A 278 -3.41 26.64 -15.58
N GLN A 279 -3.14 25.38 -15.90
CA GLN A 279 -1.83 24.92 -16.37
C GLN A 279 -1.99 23.54 -17.03
N SER A 280 -1.48 23.44 -18.26
CA SER A 280 -1.69 22.32 -19.17
C SER A 280 -3.15 22.15 -19.60
N GLN A 281 -3.35 21.86 -20.88
CA GLN A 281 -4.64 21.44 -21.41
C GLN A 281 -4.86 19.98 -21.04
N LYS A 282 -6.02 19.64 -20.44
CA LYS A 282 -6.40 18.24 -20.19
C LYS A 282 -6.52 17.44 -21.48
N ARG A 283 -6.99 18.09 -22.56
CA ARG A 283 -6.97 17.60 -23.94
C ARG A 283 -6.54 18.75 -24.88
N PRO A 284 -5.72 18.50 -25.91
CA PRO A 284 -5.23 19.54 -26.83
C PRO A 284 -6.35 20.40 -27.42
N GLY A 285 -6.12 21.71 -27.49
CA GLY A 285 -7.08 22.67 -28.04
C GLY A 285 -8.20 23.10 -27.10
N GLU A 286 -8.45 22.38 -25.99
CA GLU A 286 -9.31 22.89 -24.92
C GLU A 286 -8.65 24.05 -24.16
N GLN A 287 -9.42 24.89 -23.48
CA GLN A 287 -8.84 25.84 -22.53
C GLN A 287 -8.13 25.05 -21.41
N GLU A 288 -6.91 25.44 -21.04
CA GLU A 288 -6.16 24.82 -19.92
C GLU A 288 -7.07 24.62 -18.70
N CYS A 289 -7.11 23.42 -18.11
CA CYS A 289 -8.05 23.17 -17.01
C CYS A 289 -7.57 23.82 -15.71
N GLN A 290 -8.45 23.93 -14.71
CA GLN A 290 -8.02 24.37 -13.38
C GLN A 290 -7.10 23.28 -12.81
N ILE A 291 -5.98 23.62 -12.18
CA ILE A 291 -5.09 22.56 -11.66
C ILE A 291 -5.75 21.78 -10.50
N LEU A 292 -6.79 22.32 -9.86
CA LEU A 292 -7.64 21.61 -8.91
C LEU A 292 -8.39 20.44 -9.55
N ASP A 293 -8.57 20.44 -10.87
CA ASP A 293 -9.19 19.34 -11.62
C ASP A 293 -8.26 18.12 -11.75
N TYR A 294 -6.97 18.23 -11.39
CA TYR A 294 -6.02 17.10 -11.40
C TYR A 294 -6.01 16.38 -10.06
N LEU A 295 -6.15 15.05 -10.10
CA LEU A 295 -6.13 14.20 -8.90
C LEU A 295 -4.82 14.28 -8.12
N THR A 296 -3.68 14.53 -8.77
CA THR A 296 -2.38 14.75 -8.10
C THR A 296 -2.26 16.11 -7.39
N GLN A 297 -3.20 17.02 -7.62
CA GLN A 297 -3.34 18.28 -6.90
C GLN A 297 -4.39 18.15 -5.79
N GLN A 298 -5.49 17.45 -6.07
CA GLN A 298 -6.46 17.01 -5.07
C GLN A 298 -5.79 16.19 -3.97
N HIS A 299 -4.93 15.22 -4.30
CA HIS A 299 -4.15 14.42 -3.34
C HIS A 299 -3.18 15.21 -2.45
N LYS A 300 -2.89 16.49 -2.75
CA LYS A 300 -2.08 17.35 -1.88
C LYS A 300 -2.88 18.39 -1.11
N ILE A 301 -3.95 18.90 -1.73
CA ILE A 301 -4.76 20.02 -1.24
C ILE A 301 -6.02 19.54 -0.55
N PHE A 302 -6.65 18.51 -1.09
CA PHE A 302 -7.73 17.86 -0.39
C PHE A 302 -7.18 17.24 0.91
N PRO A 303 -5.91 16.80 1.06
CA PRO A 303 -5.25 16.70 2.38
C PRO A 303 -5.15 17.96 3.26
N ALA A 304 -5.98 18.97 2.99
CA ALA A 304 -6.55 19.89 3.96
C ALA A 304 -8.09 20.20 3.82
N ILE A 305 -8.95 19.25 3.32
CA ILE A 305 -10.43 19.29 3.05
C ILE A 305 -11.37 18.12 3.58
N ALA A 306 -10.89 16.90 3.94
CA ALA A 306 -11.28 15.91 5.06
C ALA A 306 -10.34 15.13 6.26
N THR A 307 -9.37 15.35 7.26
CA THR A 307 -8.29 16.17 8.02
C THR A 307 -8.41 17.45 8.94
N SER A 308 -8.08 18.70 8.57
CA SER A 308 -8.01 19.88 9.51
C SER A 308 -9.31 20.43 10.17
N HIS A 309 -10.51 20.17 9.66
CA HIS A 309 -11.74 20.36 10.45
C HIS A 309 -11.76 19.41 11.64
N ALA A 310 -11.14 18.21 11.59
CA ALA A 310 -11.03 17.38 12.79
C ALA A 310 -10.17 18.10 13.82
N LEU A 311 -9.12 18.80 13.42
CA LEU A 311 -8.34 19.66 14.33
C LEU A 311 -9.20 20.79 14.93
N ARG A 312 -10.13 21.40 14.17
CA ARG A 312 -11.08 22.40 14.70
C ARG A 312 -12.23 21.79 15.53
N ILE A 313 -12.70 20.58 15.22
CA ILE A 313 -13.80 19.90 15.93
C ILE A 313 -13.26 19.28 17.23
N ALA A 314 -12.10 18.63 17.20
CA ALA A 314 -11.36 18.23 18.40
C ALA A 314 -10.91 19.45 19.21
N GLY A 315 -10.48 20.54 18.56
CA GLY A 315 -10.22 21.84 19.21
C GLY A 315 -11.46 22.38 19.92
N LYS A 316 -12.64 22.37 19.27
CA LYS A 316 -13.91 22.75 19.89
C LYS A 316 -14.26 21.83 21.06
N LYS A 317 -14.22 20.51 20.89
CA LYS A 317 -14.50 19.56 21.97
C LYS A 317 -13.55 19.76 23.17
N LEU A 318 -12.28 20.09 22.91
CA LEU A 318 -11.28 20.43 23.93
C LEU A 318 -11.58 21.77 24.61
N TRP A 319 -12.07 22.78 23.88
CA TRP A 319 -12.55 24.06 24.45
C TRP A 319 -13.76 23.87 25.35
N ASP A 320 -14.76 23.13 24.88
CA ASP A 320 -15.97 22.84 25.62
C ASP A 320 -15.61 22.03 26.89
N THR A 321 -14.73 21.04 26.77
CA THR A 321 -14.16 20.28 27.92
C THR A 321 -13.37 21.17 28.88
N PHE A 322 -12.58 22.13 28.38
CA PHE A 322 -11.83 23.10 29.18
C PHE A 322 -12.77 24.01 29.98
N ASN A 323 -13.85 24.49 29.37
CA ASN A 323 -14.85 25.34 30.04
C ASN A 323 -15.59 24.57 31.14
N THR A 324 -16.14 23.39 30.85
CA THR A 324 -16.83 22.55 31.85
C THR A 324 -15.93 22.18 33.03
N ILE A 325 -14.64 21.92 32.78
CA ILE A 325 -13.70 21.63 33.88
C ILE A 325 -13.35 22.90 34.66
N ASN A 326 -13.28 24.09 34.04
CA ASN A 326 -13.09 25.34 34.78
C ASN A 326 -14.31 25.72 35.64
N GLU A 327 -15.52 25.45 35.18
CA GLU A 327 -16.74 25.57 35.98
C GLU A 327 -16.64 24.67 37.23
N GLN A 328 -16.23 23.41 37.04
CA GLN A 328 -15.97 22.47 38.13
C GLN A 328 -14.81 22.89 39.05
N LEU A 329 -13.78 23.58 38.55
CA LEU A 329 -12.71 24.17 39.38
C LEU A 329 -13.22 25.30 40.28
N ILE A 330 -14.20 26.10 39.83
CA ILE A 330 -14.83 27.17 40.63
C ILE A 330 -15.65 26.55 41.78
N GLU A 331 -16.29 25.40 41.54
CA GLU A 331 -16.95 24.58 42.56
C GLU A 331 -15.97 23.80 43.46
N GLY A 332 -14.66 23.89 43.19
CA GLY A 332 -13.59 23.25 43.97
C GLY A 332 -13.25 21.81 43.58
N ASN A 333 -13.88 21.25 42.54
CA ASN A 333 -13.56 19.91 42.05
C ASN A 333 -12.31 19.91 41.17
N LEU A 334 -11.24 19.24 41.64
CA LEU A 334 -9.94 19.19 40.97
C LEU A 334 -9.66 17.87 40.22
N GLU A 335 -10.58 16.91 40.22
CA GLU A 335 -10.30 15.52 39.79
C GLU A 335 -9.95 15.40 38.30
N ARG A 336 -10.61 16.19 37.45
CA ARG A 336 -10.45 16.15 35.98
C ARG A 336 -9.34 17.05 35.44
N LEU A 337 -8.72 17.89 36.26
CA LEU A 337 -7.61 18.74 35.83
C LEU A 337 -6.41 17.96 35.21
N PRO A 338 -6.02 16.76 35.68
CA PRO A 338 -4.98 15.94 35.05
C PRO A 338 -5.39 15.31 33.72
N GLU A 339 -6.69 15.07 33.50
CA GLU A 339 -7.26 14.58 32.24
C GLU A 339 -7.15 15.70 31.18
N LEU A 340 -7.64 16.89 31.51
CA LEU A 340 -7.57 18.09 30.68
C LEU A 340 -6.13 18.44 30.27
N HIS A 341 -5.18 18.38 31.20
CA HIS A 341 -3.76 18.62 30.90
C HIS A 341 -3.20 17.61 29.89
N ALA A 342 -3.50 16.32 30.05
CA ALA A 342 -3.01 15.26 29.16
C ALA A 342 -3.64 15.35 27.75
N LEU A 343 -4.92 15.69 27.66
CA LEU A 343 -5.63 15.96 26.40
C LEU A 343 -5.06 17.19 25.69
N ALA A 344 -4.86 18.30 26.41
CA ALA A 344 -4.32 19.53 25.85
C ALA A 344 -2.87 19.36 25.37
N CYS A 345 -2.02 18.62 26.09
CA CYS A 345 -0.67 18.29 25.62
C CYS A 345 -0.70 17.47 24.33
N CYS A 346 -1.51 16.41 24.28
CA CYS A 346 -1.55 15.52 23.12
C CYS A 346 -2.14 16.20 21.89
N LEU A 347 -3.29 16.86 22.04
CA LEU A 347 -3.95 17.53 20.92
C LEU A 347 -3.13 18.71 20.41
N LYS A 348 -2.40 19.45 21.27
CA LYS A 348 -1.39 20.42 20.82
C LYS A 348 -0.30 19.74 19.98
N ALA A 349 0.26 18.63 20.44
CA ALA A 349 1.35 17.94 19.74
C ALA A 349 0.92 17.40 18.37
N VAL A 350 -0.20 16.69 18.30
CA VAL A 350 -0.71 16.10 17.06
C VAL A 350 -1.20 17.20 16.11
N SER A 351 -2.03 18.15 16.57
CA SER A 351 -2.59 19.18 15.69
C SER A 351 -1.53 20.11 15.09
N THR A 352 -0.50 20.51 15.84
CA THR A 352 0.58 21.35 15.31
C THR A 352 1.43 20.59 14.29
N SER A 353 1.72 19.30 14.55
CA SER A 353 2.50 18.44 13.64
C SER A 353 1.77 18.17 12.33
N ASP A 354 0.52 17.70 12.41
CA ASP A 354 -0.34 17.44 11.25
C ASP A 354 -0.59 18.76 10.47
N ALA A 355 -0.78 19.88 11.18
CA ALA A 355 -0.94 21.18 10.54
C ALA A 355 0.33 21.63 9.80
N ALA A 356 1.52 21.47 10.38
CA ALA A 356 2.78 21.85 9.73
C ALA A 356 3.00 21.06 8.43
N GLN A 357 2.74 19.75 8.45
CA GLN A 357 2.85 18.89 7.28
C GLN A 357 1.87 19.29 6.18
N CYS A 358 0.59 19.50 6.50
CA CYS A 358 -0.42 19.84 5.50
C CYS A 358 -0.31 21.30 5.01
N VAL A 359 0.17 22.25 5.83
CA VAL A 359 0.53 23.60 5.36
C VAL A 359 1.68 23.53 4.36
N GLU A 360 2.70 22.71 4.61
CA GLU A 360 3.82 22.51 3.67
C GLU A 360 3.38 21.81 2.37
N ARG A 361 2.53 20.77 2.47
CA ARG A 361 1.90 20.13 1.29
C ARG A 361 1.07 21.15 0.48
N CYS A 362 0.34 22.05 1.13
CA CYS A 362 -0.35 23.18 0.47
C CYS A 362 0.62 24.21 -0.15
N ARG A 363 1.74 24.50 0.50
CA ARG A 363 2.79 25.41 0.00
C ARG A 363 3.41 24.86 -1.28
N LEU A 364 3.85 23.61 -1.26
CA LEU A 364 4.43 22.89 -2.40
C LEU A 364 3.44 22.74 -3.56
N SER A 365 2.14 22.57 -3.26
CA SER A 365 1.07 22.52 -4.28
C SER A 365 0.93 23.80 -5.10
N CYS A 366 1.36 24.95 -4.57
CA CYS A 366 1.36 26.22 -5.31
C CYS A 366 2.63 26.45 -6.15
N GLY A 367 3.52 25.44 -6.24
CA GLY A 367 4.78 25.52 -6.98
C GLY A 367 5.66 26.69 -6.52
N GLY A 368 6.37 27.32 -7.46
CA GLY A 368 7.21 28.49 -7.17
C GLY A 368 6.45 29.67 -6.55
N HIS A 369 5.16 29.85 -6.88
CA HIS A 369 4.33 30.90 -6.28
C HIS A 369 4.11 30.66 -4.78
N GLY A 370 4.04 29.39 -4.34
CA GLY A 370 3.98 29.02 -2.93
C GLY A 370 5.27 29.30 -2.14
N TYR A 371 6.39 29.54 -2.80
CA TYR A 371 7.62 30.01 -2.14
C TYR A 371 7.66 31.54 -1.97
N MET A 372 6.83 32.29 -2.69
CA MET A 372 6.78 33.74 -2.58
C MET A 372 6.03 34.18 -1.31
N LEU A 373 6.57 35.17 -0.58
CA LEU A 373 5.91 35.79 0.57
C LEU A 373 4.53 36.38 0.23
N SER A 374 4.32 36.80 -1.03
CA SER A 374 3.04 37.28 -1.54
C SER A 374 1.92 36.24 -1.53
N SER A 375 2.24 34.94 -1.49
CA SER A 375 1.25 33.87 -1.30
C SER A 375 0.79 33.70 0.15
N ASN A 376 1.47 34.35 1.11
CA ASN A 376 1.37 34.15 2.56
C ASN A 376 1.71 32.73 3.06
N LEU A 377 1.89 31.73 2.19
CA LEU A 377 2.13 30.34 2.58
C LEU A 377 3.47 30.13 3.32
N PRO A 378 4.61 30.78 2.98
CA PRO A 378 5.83 30.67 3.76
C PRO A 378 5.69 31.20 5.20
N LEU A 379 4.99 32.34 5.38
CA LEU A 379 4.70 32.89 6.71
C LEU A 379 3.78 31.96 7.50
N THR A 380 2.75 31.41 6.86
CA THR A 380 1.83 30.43 7.49
C THR A 380 2.57 29.14 7.90
N TYR A 381 3.56 28.70 7.11
CA TYR A 381 4.44 27.59 7.48
C TYR A 381 5.33 27.93 8.68
N GLY A 382 5.96 29.12 8.70
CA GLY A 382 6.76 29.61 9.84
C GLY A 382 5.95 29.70 11.14
N LEU A 383 4.72 30.22 11.08
CA LEU A 383 3.82 30.30 12.24
C LEU A 383 3.44 28.91 12.80
N VAL A 384 3.06 27.97 11.93
CA VAL A 384 2.61 26.64 12.38
C VAL A 384 3.78 25.75 12.82
N THR A 385 4.95 25.84 12.17
CA THR A 385 6.16 25.14 12.63
C THR A 385 6.70 25.70 13.95
N ALA A 386 6.63 27.01 14.18
CA ALA A 386 6.94 27.59 15.48
C ALA A 386 6.04 27.00 16.58
N ALA A 387 4.74 26.80 16.30
CA ALA A 387 3.80 26.20 17.25
C ALA A 387 4.15 24.75 17.63
N CYS A 388 4.92 24.00 16.83
CA CYS A 388 5.45 22.69 17.22
C CYS A 388 6.51 22.77 18.35
N THR A 389 7.10 23.95 18.58
CA THR A 389 8.23 24.16 19.50
C THR A 389 7.85 24.96 20.76
N TYR A 390 7.11 26.06 20.62
CA TYR A 390 6.67 26.86 21.78
C TYR A 390 5.52 26.21 22.55
N GLU A 391 5.31 26.67 23.80
CA GLU A 391 4.43 26.04 24.80
C GLU A 391 4.72 24.55 25.08
N GLY A 392 5.92 24.08 24.72
CA GLY A 392 6.42 22.73 24.93
C GLY A 392 6.57 21.97 23.62
N GLU A 393 7.77 21.49 23.33
CA GLU A 393 8.09 20.71 22.13
C GLU A 393 7.22 19.43 22.05
N ASN A 394 6.80 19.07 20.85
CA ASN A 394 5.75 18.07 20.62
C ASN A 394 6.10 16.66 21.12
N THR A 395 7.35 16.20 20.99
CA THR A 395 7.82 14.93 21.55
C THR A 395 7.70 14.95 23.08
N VAL A 396 8.11 16.03 23.75
CA VAL A 396 7.94 16.18 25.20
C VAL A 396 6.47 16.24 25.61
N MET A 397 5.60 16.86 24.80
CA MET A 397 4.15 16.88 25.07
C MET A 397 3.54 15.48 24.94
N LEU A 398 3.90 14.71 23.90
CA LEU A 398 3.51 13.31 23.77
C LEU A 398 4.07 12.45 24.91
N LEU A 399 5.29 12.73 25.40
CA LEU A 399 5.86 12.09 26.59
C LEU A 399 5.06 12.42 27.88
N GLN A 400 4.44 13.59 27.99
CA GLN A 400 3.55 13.90 29.13
C GLN A 400 2.22 13.13 29.05
N THR A 401 1.64 13.00 27.85
CA THR A 401 0.44 12.16 27.65
C THR A 401 0.76 10.68 27.85
N ALA A 402 1.92 10.22 27.36
CA ALA A 402 2.44 8.87 27.56
C ALA A 402 2.53 8.51 29.05
N ARG A 403 2.97 9.42 29.94
CA ARG A 403 2.96 9.18 31.41
C ARG A 403 1.58 8.96 32.00
N LYS A 404 0.52 9.51 31.39
CA LYS A 404 -0.87 9.30 31.81
C LYS A 404 -1.48 8.01 31.25
N ILE A 405 -0.92 7.47 30.16
CA ILE A 405 -1.27 6.16 29.59
C ILE A 405 -0.48 5.02 30.27
N GLN A 406 0.79 5.29 30.61
CA GLN A 406 1.73 4.40 31.30
C GLN A 406 1.16 3.80 32.59
N SER A 407 0.33 4.55 33.34
CA SER A 407 -0.33 4.05 34.56
C SER A 407 -1.30 2.87 34.33
N CYS A 408 -1.46 2.41 33.08
CA CYS A 408 -2.25 1.25 32.69
C CYS A 408 -1.41 0.13 32.01
N VAL A 409 -0.06 0.22 31.95
CA VAL A 409 0.79 -0.63 31.08
C VAL A 409 1.86 -1.41 31.86
N LYS A 410 1.71 -2.74 31.86
CA LYS A 410 2.51 -3.70 32.64
C LYS A 410 3.97 -3.87 32.19
N ASP A 411 4.31 -3.49 30.96
CA ASP A 411 5.66 -3.72 30.42
C ASP A 411 6.73 -2.84 31.08
N MET A 412 6.38 -1.71 31.70
CA MET A 412 7.34 -0.94 32.49
C MET A 412 7.53 -1.55 33.89
N GLU A 413 6.47 -2.09 34.51
CA GLU A 413 6.59 -2.87 35.74
C GLU A 413 7.58 -4.04 35.55
N LYS A 414 7.53 -4.69 34.39
CA LYS A 414 8.40 -5.79 33.98
C LYS A 414 9.87 -5.40 33.77
N ARG A 415 10.16 -4.12 33.44
CA ARG A 415 11.53 -3.59 33.28
C ARG A 415 12.11 -3.04 34.59
N VAL A 416 11.28 -2.41 35.42
CA VAL A 416 11.69 -1.97 36.77
C VAL A 416 11.94 -3.17 37.67
N SER A 417 11.11 -4.22 37.58
CA SER A 417 11.35 -5.49 38.30
C SER A 417 12.54 -6.30 37.78
N SER A 418 13.12 -5.97 36.61
CA SER A 418 14.40 -6.54 36.15
C SER A 418 15.62 -5.71 36.56
N GLY A 419 15.48 -4.79 37.53
CA GLY A 419 16.59 -4.02 38.11
C GLY A 419 17.04 -2.79 37.31
N ILE A 420 16.34 -2.43 36.24
CA ILE A 420 16.58 -1.17 35.50
C ILE A 420 15.97 -0.02 36.31
N SER A 421 16.64 1.14 36.37
CA SER A 421 16.10 2.32 37.05
C SER A 421 14.76 2.76 36.43
N PHE A 422 13.91 3.44 37.19
CA PHE A 422 12.63 3.92 36.66
C PHE A 422 12.85 4.92 35.51
N GLU A 423 13.85 5.77 35.65
CA GLU A 423 14.28 6.79 34.69
C GLU A 423 14.78 6.16 33.37
N ASP A 424 15.60 5.11 33.45
CA ASP A 424 16.12 4.40 32.28
C ASP A 424 15.05 3.52 31.63
N ALA A 425 14.23 2.81 32.42
CA ALA A 425 13.11 2.01 31.91
C ALA A 425 12.05 2.89 31.23
N TRP A 426 11.83 4.10 31.76
CA TRP A 426 11.05 5.17 31.13
C TRP A 426 11.69 5.59 29.80
N ASN A 427 12.99 5.89 29.77
CA ASN A 427 13.70 6.32 28.57
C ASN A 427 13.68 5.25 27.46
N MET A 428 13.92 3.98 27.81
CA MET A 428 13.93 2.84 26.88
C MET A 428 12.53 2.49 26.34
N SER A 429 11.46 2.76 27.08
CA SER A 429 10.07 2.56 26.62
C SER A 429 9.45 3.81 25.99
N SER A 430 10.16 4.95 26.03
CA SER A 430 9.63 6.28 25.69
C SER A 430 9.03 6.35 24.29
N VAL A 431 9.74 5.84 23.29
CA VAL A 431 9.33 5.84 21.87
C VAL A 431 8.03 5.05 21.68
N GLN A 432 7.94 3.85 22.26
CA GLN A 432 6.75 2.99 22.16
C GLN A 432 5.53 3.64 22.81
N LEU A 433 5.72 4.29 23.96
CA LEU A 433 4.65 5.00 24.67
C LEU A 433 4.26 6.32 23.99
N VAL A 434 5.18 7.00 23.30
CA VAL A 434 4.89 8.16 22.44
C VAL A 434 4.04 7.75 21.24
N SER A 435 4.40 6.68 20.53
CA SER A 435 3.57 6.16 19.42
C SER A 435 2.20 5.66 19.89
N ALA A 436 2.11 5.05 21.08
CA ALA A 436 0.84 4.67 21.69
C ALA A 436 -0.01 5.90 22.08
N ALA A 437 0.60 6.96 22.61
CA ALA A 437 -0.07 8.21 22.90
C ALA A 437 -0.58 8.90 21.63
N GLU A 438 0.25 8.99 20.59
CA GLU A 438 -0.14 9.53 19.29
C GLU A 438 -1.33 8.75 18.70
N ALA A 439 -1.25 7.42 18.66
CA ALA A 439 -2.34 6.57 18.18
C ALA A 439 -3.63 6.73 18.99
N HIS A 440 -3.55 6.78 20.32
CA HIS A 440 -4.69 7.03 21.19
C HIS A 440 -5.33 8.41 20.92
N CYS A 441 -4.52 9.44 20.66
CA CYS A 441 -5.03 10.78 20.36
C CYS A 441 -5.59 10.88 18.94
N ARG A 442 -5.08 10.13 17.96
CA ARG A 442 -5.71 9.97 16.64
C ARG A 442 -7.08 9.29 16.75
N VAL A 443 -7.22 8.29 17.64
CA VAL A 443 -8.53 7.71 17.99
C VAL A 443 -9.45 8.74 18.65
N ILE A 444 -8.97 9.54 19.62
CA ILE A 444 -9.77 10.61 20.25
C ILE A 444 -10.26 11.64 19.22
N ILE A 445 -9.41 12.04 18.26
CA ILE A 445 -9.80 12.97 17.19
C ILE A 445 -10.87 12.32 16.27
N LEU A 446 -10.71 11.04 15.91
CA LEU A 446 -11.70 10.29 15.13
C LEU A 446 -13.05 10.17 15.87
N SER A 447 -13.05 9.74 17.14
CA SER A 447 -14.27 9.59 17.94
C SER A 447 -14.99 10.92 18.15
N ASN A 448 -14.28 12.00 18.48
CA ASN A 448 -14.88 13.33 18.60
C ASN A 448 -15.50 13.82 17.29
N PHE A 449 -14.93 13.46 16.15
CA PHE A 449 -15.45 13.85 14.85
C PHE A 449 -16.67 13.00 14.44
N ASP A 450 -16.63 11.69 14.67
CA ASP A 450 -17.75 10.76 14.51
C ASP A 450 -18.98 11.14 15.36
N GLU A 451 -18.77 11.51 16.63
CA GLU A 451 -19.83 12.00 17.53
C GLU A 451 -20.48 13.29 17.01
N GLU A 452 -19.69 14.32 16.67
CA GLU A 452 -20.18 15.61 16.17
C GLU A 452 -20.97 15.43 14.84
N ILE A 453 -20.58 14.47 14.00
CA ILE A 453 -21.35 14.09 12.79
C ILE A 453 -22.68 13.46 13.17
N LYS A 454 -22.68 12.43 14.05
CA LYS A 454 -23.89 11.71 14.49
C LYS A 454 -24.87 12.59 15.27
N GLU A 455 -24.39 13.70 15.83
CA GLU A 455 -25.22 14.72 16.46
C GLU A 455 -25.80 15.66 15.40
N LYS A 456 -24.97 16.22 14.50
CA LYS A 456 -25.43 17.16 13.47
C LYS A 456 -26.24 16.54 12.33
N SER A 457 -26.07 15.25 12.04
CA SER A 457 -26.89 14.53 11.06
C SER A 457 -28.36 14.42 11.47
N LYS A 458 -28.69 14.72 12.73
CA LYS A 458 -30.08 14.82 13.24
C LYS A 458 -30.71 16.20 13.01
N SER A 459 -29.92 17.21 12.61
CA SER A 459 -30.33 18.63 12.54
C SER A 459 -29.90 19.35 11.26
N SER A 460 -29.39 18.62 10.25
CA SER A 460 -28.79 19.17 9.03
C SER A 460 -29.35 18.46 7.79
N SER A 461 -29.13 19.04 6.59
CA SER A 461 -29.60 18.40 5.36
C SER A 461 -28.86 17.09 5.05
N PRO A 462 -29.49 16.13 4.34
CA PRO A 462 -28.88 14.84 4.02
C PRO A 462 -27.56 14.95 3.26
N GLU A 463 -27.44 15.94 2.37
CA GLU A 463 -26.27 16.17 1.53
C GLU A 463 -25.06 16.61 2.37
N LEU A 464 -25.30 17.45 3.40
CA LEU A 464 -24.25 17.83 4.34
C LEU A 464 -23.79 16.64 5.19
N ALA A 465 -24.71 15.76 5.57
CA ALA A 465 -24.38 14.52 6.29
C ALA A 465 -23.57 13.54 5.41
N VAL A 466 -23.91 13.40 4.11
CA VAL A 466 -23.13 12.59 3.15
C VAL A 466 -21.72 13.14 3.02
N VAL A 467 -21.57 14.45 2.78
CA VAL A 467 -20.24 15.09 2.71
C VAL A 467 -19.48 14.83 4.00
N LEU A 468 -20.04 15.15 5.17
CA LEU A 468 -19.36 14.97 6.46
C LEU A 468 -18.93 13.53 6.75
N ASN A 469 -19.73 12.52 6.40
CA ASN A 469 -19.33 11.11 6.54
C ASN A 469 -18.20 10.73 5.58
N GLN A 470 -18.27 11.15 4.32
CA GLN A 470 -17.12 11.01 3.40
C GLN A 470 -15.88 11.69 3.99
N LEU A 471 -16.05 12.83 4.68
CA LEU A 471 -14.92 13.50 5.32
C LEU A 471 -14.37 12.72 6.55
N LEU A 472 -15.19 11.95 7.26
CA LEU A 472 -14.75 11.07 8.37
C LEU A 472 -14.01 9.84 7.85
N GLU A 473 -14.55 9.22 6.81
CA GLU A 473 -13.93 8.08 6.14
C GLU A 473 -12.56 8.47 5.60
N LEU A 474 -12.45 9.60 4.90
CA LEU A 474 -11.18 10.16 4.46
C LEU A 474 -10.18 10.32 5.64
N TYR A 475 -10.55 10.94 6.76
CA TYR A 475 -9.61 11.09 7.89
C TYR A 475 -9.14 9.73 8.46
N ALA A 476 -10.02 8.74 8.54
CA ALA A 476 -9.66 7.39 8.99
C ALA A 476 -8.73 6.67 7.98
N VAL A 477 -9.05 6.78 6.69
CA VAL A 477 -8.31 6.20 5.56
C VAL A 477 -6.90 6.81 5.43
N TYR A 478 -6.73 8.11 5.69
CA TYR A 478 -5.42 8.77 5.72
C TYR A 478 -4.43 8.00 6.60
N TRP A 479 -4.75 7.86 7.88
CA TRP A 479 -3.81 7.38 8.90
C TRP A 479 -3.70 5.86 8.96
N ALA A 480 -4.74 5.14 8.56
CA ALA A 480 -4.71 3.68 8.52
C ALA A 480 -3.79 3.14 7.40
N LEU A 481 -3.51 3.92 6.35
CA LEU A 481 -3.00 3.36 5.10
C LEU A 481 -1.68 3.93 4.58
N GLU A 482 -1.35 5.22 4.80
CA GLU A 482 -0.04 5.82 4.43
C GLU A 482 1.15 5.01 5.00
N LYS A 483 0.89 4.20 6.05
CA LYS A 483 1.78 3.24 6.71
C LYS A 483 1.89 1.83 6.09
N SER A 484 1.27 1.55 4.94
CA SER A 484 1.32 0.21 4.31
C SER A 484 2.38 0.13 3.21
N GLU A 485 2.13 0.71 2.03
CA GLU A 485 3.07 0.62 0.90
C GLU A 485 4.34 1.45 1.10
N ASN A 486 4.26 2.61 1.77
CA ASN A 486 5.45 3.41 2.08
C ASN A 486 6.30 2.80 3.18
N LEU A 487 5.72 2.07 4.14
CA LEU A 487 6.49 1.37 5.18
C LEU A 487 7.44 0.37 4.52
N VAL A 488 6.91 -0.51 3.68
CA VAL A 488 7.70 -1.58 3.07
C VAL A 488 8.76 -1.04 2.10
N LEU A 489 8.47 0.03 1.35
CA LEU A 489 9.45 0.64 0.44
C LEU A 489 10.43 1.63 1.10
N SER A 490 10.13 2.11 2.31
CA SER A 490 11.06 2.97 3.07
C SER A 490 12.09 2.18 3.88
N ILE A 491 11.78 0.93 4.26
CA ILE A 491 12.71 0.02 4.95
C ILE A 491 13.96 -0.21 4.08
N ASP A 492 15.09 0.36 4.51
CA ASP A 492 16.36 0.25 3.78
C ASP A 492 16.83 -1.20 3.64
N THR A 493 16.52 -2.08 4.60
CA THR A 493 16.88 -3.51 4.55
C THR A 493 16.08 -4.32 3.52
N LEU A 494 15.18 -3.70 2.73
CA LEU A 494 14.50 -4.33 1.58
C LEU A 494 15.02 -3.82 0.22
N LYS A 495 15.91 -2.82 0.22
CA LYS A 495 16.58 -2.31 -0.99
C LYS A 495 17.81 -3.17 -1.32
N ASP A 496 18.33 -3.00 -2.54
CA ASP A 496 19.60 -3.58 -2.99
C ASP A 496 20.52 -2.47 -3.52
N ASP A 497 21.81 -2.52 -3.16
CA ASP A 497 22.84 -1.66 -3.74
C ASP A 497 23.25 -2.14 -5.15
N ILE A 498 23.28 -3.46 -5.34
CA ILE A 498 23.59 -4.15 -6.60
C ILE A 498 22.30 -4.80 -7.14
N PRO A 499 21.85 -4.46 -8.36
CA PRO A 499 20.68 -5.09 -8.98
C PRO A 499 20.72 -6.63 -9.03
N GLU A 500 19.55 -7.26 -8.85
CA GLU A 500 19.39 -8.73 -8.70
C GLU A 500 19.99 -9.51 -9.89
N GLU A 501 19.99 -8.94 -11.10
CA GLU A 501 20.54 -9.57 -12.31
C GLU A 501 22.08 -9.61 -12.39
N TYR A 502 22.80 -8.95 -11.48
CA TYR A 502 24.26 -8.99 -11.39
C TYR A 502 24.79 -9.94 -10.29
N LEU A 503 23.89 -10.54 -9.50
CA LEU A 503 24.22 -11.51 -8.46
C LEU A 503 24.44 -12.91 -9.05
N SER A 504 25.30 -13.73 -8.44
CA SER A 504 25.35 -15.16 -8.77
C SER A 504 24.10 -15.89 -8.23
N HIS A 505 23.80 -17.07 -8.76
CA HIS A 505 22.62 -17.86 -8.35
C HIS A 505 22.53 -18.07 -6.81
N LYS A 506 23.66 -18.23 -6.13
CA LYS A 506 23.72 -18.34 -4.66
C LYS A 506 23.34 -17.01 -3.99
N GLU A 507 23.90 -15.90 -4.45
CA GLU A 507 23.63 -14.57 -3.91
C GLU A 507 22.18 -14.13 -4.18
N CYS A 508 21.57 -14.52 -5.31
CA CYS A 508 20.13 -14.35 -5.55
C CYS A 508 19.29 -15.05 -4.47
N TYR A 509 19.64 -16.29 -4.11
CA TYR A 509 18.95 -17.04 -3.06
C TYR A 509 19.14 -16.41 -1.67
N GLU A 510 20.37 -16.07 -1.31
CA GLU A 510 20.67 -15.42 -0.02
C GLU A 510 19.97 -14.05 0.10
N ASN A 511 19.90 -13.28 -1.00
CA ASN A 511 19.21 -12.00 -1.02
C ASN A 511 17.67 -12.12 -0.95
N VAL A 512 17.06 -13.09 -1.65
CA VAL A 512 15.60 -13.29 -1.58
C VAL A 512 15.17 -13.81 -0.21
N ILE A 513 15.98 -14.64 0.46
CA ILE A 513 15.73 -15.09 1.84
C ILE A 513 15.82 -13.90 2.81
N ARG A 514 16.87 -13.07 2.72
CA ARG A 514 17.03 -11.82 3.48
C ARG A 514 15.78 -10.93 3.39
N LYS A 515 15.29 -10.67 2.17
CA LYS A 515 14.06 -9.90 1.93
C LYS A 515 12.80 -10.62 2.44
N GLY A 516 12.73 -11.93 2.23
CA GLY A 516 11.58 -12.78 2.56
C GLY A 516 11.32 -12.86 4.07
N SER A 517 12.36 -12.98 4.90
CA SER A 517 12.24 -12.94 6.35
C SER A 517 11.69 -11.60 6.85
N VAL A 518 12.24 -10.48 6.38
CA VAL A 518 11.76 -9.13 6.74
C VAL A 518 10.31 -8.92 6.30
N LEU A 519 9.92 -9.37 5.10
CA LEU A 519 8.53 -9.34 4.64
C LEU A 519 7.61 -10.26 5.46
N TYR A 520 8.09 -11.41 5.91
CA TYR A 520 7.33 -12.35 6.74
C TYR A 520 7.05 -11.76 8.13
N ASP A 521 8.01 -11.07 8.75
CA ASP A 521 7.80 -10.38 10.02
C ASP A 521 6.77 -9.26 9.89
N ILE A 522 6.85 -8.44 8.84
CA ILE A 522 5.85 -7.39 8.53
C ILE A 522 4.48 -8.02 8.30
N PHE A 523 4.39 -9.14 7.57
CA PHE A 523 3.13 -9.85 7.34
C PHE A 523 2.56 -10.46 8.63
N LEU A 524 3.41 -11.00 9.51
CA LEU A 524 3.01 -11.46 10.85
C LEU A 524 2.48 -10.31 11.70
N GLU A 525 3.09 -9.12 11.65
CA GLU A 525 2.59 -7.93 12.34
C GLU A 525 1.21 -7.52 11.84
N LEU A 526 1.04 -7.40 10.52
CA LEU A 526 -0.23 -7.02 9.88
C LEU A 526 -1.34 -8.08 10.09
N SER A 527 -1.00 -9.36 10.13
CA SER A 527 -1.97 -10.46 10.32
C SER A 527 -2.54 -10.59 11.74
N LYS A 528 -1.98 -9.87 12.73
CA LYS A 528 -2.49 -9.84 14.11
C LYS A 528 -3.87 -9.17 14.19
N ASP A 529 -4.23 -8.28 13.27
CA ASP A 529 -5.57 -7.70 13.16
C ASP A 529 -6.54 -8.64 12.42
N ARG A 530 -7.45 -9.27 13.18
CA ARG A 530 -8.17 -10.50 12.79
C ARG A 530 -9.25 -10.35 11.72
N LYS A 531 -9.27 -9.27 10.94
CA LYS A 531 -10.33 -8.98 9.95
C LYS A 531 -10.05 -9.49 8.53
N HIS A 532 -8.79 -9.68 8.14
CA HIS A 532 -8.43 -10.10 6.78
C HIS A 532 -8.49 -11.63 6.60
N ARG A 533 -9.67 -12.14 6.21
CA ARG A 533 -9.86 -13.57 5.85
C ARG A 533 -9.39 -13.88 4.43
N ALA A 534 -8.75 -15.03 4.24
CA ALA A 534 -8.22 -15.54 2.97
C ALA A 534 -9.27 -16.03 1.95
N HIS A 535 -10.41 -15.34 1.83
CA HIS A 535 -11.54 -15.69 0.96
C HIS A 535 -12.02 -14.52 0.08
N GLN A 536 -11.33 -13.38 0.10
CA GLN A 536 -11.60 -12.28 -0.83
C GLN A 536 -11.01 -12.61 -2.23
N ALA A 537 -11.65 -12.10 -3.28
CA ALA A 537 -11.10 -12.15 -4.65
C ALA A 537 -9.70 -11.54 -4.70
N PRO A 538 -8.79 -11.98 -5.60
CA PRO A 538 -7.36 -11.68 -5.56
C PRO A 538 -7.07 -10.18 -5.46
N SER A 539 -6.76 -9.74 -4.25
CA SER A 539 -6.55 -8.34 -3.87
C SER A 539 -5.07 -7.95 -3.99
N ASN A 540 -4.77 -6.67 -3.82
CA ASN A 540 -3.47 -6.10 -4.16
C ASN A 540 -2.31 -6.56 -3.26
N ALA A 541 -2.55 -7.38 -2.23
CA ALA A 541 -1.56 -7.83 -1.24
C ALA A 541 -0.31 -8.48 -1.85
N TYR A 542 -0.46 -9.24 -2.95
CA TYR A 542 0.68 -9.88 -3.62
C TYR A 542 1.62 -8.88 -4.31
N ARG A 543 1.10 -7.74 -4.81
CA ARG A 543 1.87 -6.79 -5.64
C ARG A 543 2.91 -5.98 -4.88
N ILE A 544 2.88 -5.99 -3.55
CA ILE A 544 3.95 -5.42 -2.73
C ILE A 544 5.23 -6.27 -2.87
N SER A 545 5.10 -7.60 -3.00
CA SER A 545 6.25 -8.50 -3.20
C SER A 545 6.96 -8.22 -4.53
N ASP A 546 6.20 -7.96 -5.60
CA ASP A 546 6.71 -7.72 -6.97
C ASP A 546 7.54 -6.44 -7.11
N GLY A 547 7.47 -5.51 -6.15
CA GLY A 547 8.27 -4.28 -6.11
C GLY A 547 9.50 -4.37 -5.19
N ILE A 548 9.83 -5.58 -4.72
CA ILE A 548 10.89 -5.85 -3.73
C ILE A 548 11.72 -7.06 -4.16
N MET A 549 11.06 -8.08 -4.68
CA MET A 549 11.67 -9.25 -5.31
C MET A 549 11.34 -9.19 -6.80
N GLN A 550 12.35 -9.21 -7.67
CA GLN A 550 12.07 -9.21 -9.12
C GLN A 550 11.59 -10.59 -9.57
N SER A 551 12.18 -11.65 -9.00
CA SER A 551 11.77 -13.04 -9.19
C SER A 551 10.96 -13.60 -8.02
N VAL A 552 10.72 -14.92 -8.01
CA VAL A 552 9.74 -15.56 -7.12
C VAL A 552 10.21 -15.67 -5.67
N ASN A 553 9.32 -15.30 -4.76
CA ASN A 553 9.47 -15.46 -3.31
C ASN A 553 9.56 -16.95 -2.90
N PRO A 554 10.59 -17.41 -2.17
CA PRO A 554 10.73 -18.82 -1.79
C PRO A 554 9.63 -19.32 -0.85
N PHE A 555 8.96 -18.41 -0.11
CA PHE A 555 7.79 -18.73 0.71
C PHE A 555 6.49 -18.87 -0.11
N LEU A 556 6.50 -18.68 -1.43
CA LEU A 556 5.30 -18.72 -2.27
C LEU A 556 4.51 -20.04 -2.12
N LEU A 557 5.17 -21.20 -2.20
CA LEU A 557 4.46 -22.49 -2.10
C LEU A 557 3.94 -22.80 -0.70
N HIS A 558 4.45 -22.14 0.34
CA HIS A 558 3.88 -22.23 1.69
C HIS A 558 2.45 -21.66 1.69
N PHE A 559 2.28 -20.43 1.20
CA PHE A 559 0.98 -19.78 1.15
C PHE A 559 0.08 -20.24 0.00
N ALA A 560 0.65 -20.62 -1.15
CA ALA A 560 -0.10 -20.97 -2.35
C ALA A 560 -0.55 -22.44 -2.41
N LEU A 561 0.21 -23.38 -1.82
CA LEU A 561 -0.11 -24.82 -1.87
C LEU A 561 -0.14 -25.51 -0.50
N PHE A 562 0.86 -25.32 0.36
CA PHE A 562 0.94 -26.02 1.65
C PHE A 562 -0.24 -25.65 2.57
N VAL A 563 -0.41 -24.36 2.88
CA VAL A 563 -1.50 -23.88 3.75
C VAL A 563 -2.89 -24.22 3.15
N PRO A 564 -3.15 -24.02 1.84
CA PRO A 564 -4.39 -24.48 1.21
C PRO A 564 -4.59 -26.00 1.22
N ALA A 565 -3.55 -26.82 1.09
CA ALA A 565 -3.67 -28.28 1.16
C ALA A 565 -4.09 -28.74 2.56
N VAL A 566 -3.43 -28.25 3.62
CA VAL A 566 -3.77 -28.59 5.00
C VAL A 566 -5.16 -28.07 5.39
N THR A 567 -5.51 -26.84 4.99
CA THR A 567 -6.86 -26.25 5.24
C THR A 567 -7.97 -27.04 4.53
N ASN A 568 -7.74 -27.42 3.27
CA ASN A 568 -8.78 -28.07 2.47
C ASN A 568 -8.87 -29.59 2.67
N GLN A 569 -7.80 -30.27 3.05
CA GLN A 569 -7.75 -31.74 3.12
C GLN A 569 -7.34 -32.32 4.50
N GLY A 570 -6.84 -31.49 5.43
CA GLY A 570 -6.57 -31.90 6.81
C GLY A 570 -7.80 -31.83 7.72
N THR A 571 -7.84 -32.66 8.76
CA THR A 571 -8.86 -32.60 9.82
C THR A 571 -8.67 -31.35 10.72
N PRO A 572 -9.64 -30.97 11.57
CA PRO A 572 -9.49 -29.82 12.47
C PRO A 572 -8.26 -29.93 13.40
N GLU A 573 -7.90 -31.15 13.81
CA GLU A 573 -6.75 -31.44 14.66
C GLU A 573 -5.44 -31.19 13.89
N GLN A 574 -5.35 -31.67 12.65
CA GLN A 574 -4.20 -31.44 11.76
C GLN A 574 -4.03 -29.96 11.42
N GLN A 575 -5.13 -29.23 11.23
CA GLN A 575 -5.09 -27.77 11.05
C GLN A 575 -4.59 -27.07 12.32
N ALA A 576 -5.04 -27.49 13.51
CA ALA A 576 -4.60 -26.94 14.80
C ALA A 576 -3.14 -27.28 15.15
N GLU A 577 -2.58 -28.37 14.60
CA GLU A 577 -1.17 -28.75 14.71
C GLU A 577 -0.29 -27.92 13.74
N PHE A 578 -0.54 -28.03 12.44
CA PHE A 578 0.39 -27.53 11.42
C PHE A 578 0.17 -26.08 10.97
N LEU A 579 -1.02 -25.49 11.17
CA LEU A 579 -1.35 -24.10 10.79
C LEU A 579 -1.37 -23.12 11.96
N LYS A 580 -0.93 -23.53 13.15
CA LYS A 580 -0.86 -22.70 14.35
C LYS A 580 0.28 -21.66 14.24
N ASN A 581 -0.03 -20.38 14.47
CA ASN A 581 0.99 -19.33 14.57
C ASN A 581 2.07 -19.72 15.60
N GLY A 582 3.34 -19.69 15.18
CA GLY A 582 4.47 -20.12 16.02
C GLY A 582 4.74 -21.62 16.02
N SER A 583 4.20 -22.41 15.08
CA SER A 583 4.51 -23.83 14.92
C SER A 583 5.93 -24.13 14.41
N GLY A 584 6.65 -23.12 13.90
CA GLY A 584 7.96 -23.29 13.24
C GLY A 584 7.89 -23.94 11.85
N VAL A 585 6.69 -24.15 11.30
CA VAL A 585 6.46 -24.88 10.04
C VAL A 585 6.62 -23.97 8.83
N ILE A 586 7.71 -24.14 8.08
CA ILE A 586 7.89 -23.60 6.72
C ILE A 586 7.66 -24.75 5.74
N GLY A 587 6.58 -24.66 4.97
CA GLY A 587 6.00 -25.80 4.24
C GLY A 587 6.05 -25.68 2.72
N THR A 588 6.26 -26.79 2.02
CA THR A 588 6.12 -26.89 0.54
C THR A 588 5.28 -28.11 0.11
N TYR A 589 5.03 -28.31 -1.18
CA TYR A 589 4.12 -29.32 -1.73
C TYR A 589 4.83 -30.24 -2.74
N ALA A 590 5.22 -31.44 -2.32
CA ALA A 590 5.97 -32.42 -3.10
C ALA A 590 5.06 -33.48 -3.73
N GLN A 591 4.45 -33.09 -4.85
CA GLN A 591 3.69 -34.00 -5.71
C GLN A 591 4.58 -34.64 -6.79
N THR A 592 5.14 -33.81 -7.67
CA THR A 592 5.95 -34.20 -8.84
C THR A 592 7.19 -35.00 -8.46
N GLU A 593 7.48 -36.01 -9.26
CA GLU A 593 8.70 -36.84 -9.22
C GLU A 593 9.52 -36.68 -10.50
N LEU A 594 10.79 -37.08 -10.44
CA LEU A 594 11.72 -37.05 -11.57
C LEU A 594 11.20 -37.85 -12.79
N GLY A 595 10.50 -38.96 -12.56
CA GLY A 595 9.80 -39.72 -13.61
C GLY A 595 8.37 -39.26 -13.89
N HIS A 596 7.70 -38.60 -12.94
CA HIS A 596 6.24 -38.48 -12.94
C HIS A 596 5.74 -37.10 -12.47
N GLY A 597 5.39 -36.23 -13.43
CA GLY A 597 4.63 -34.99 -13.18
C GLY A 597 3.15 -35.12 -13.57
N THR A 598 2.88 -35.35 -14.86
CA THR A 598 1.52 -35.38 -15.41
C THR A 598 0.71 -36.61 -14.97
N PHE A 599 1.34 -37.79 -14.94
CA PHE A 599 0.66 -39.06 -14.69
C PHE A 599 0.68 -39.41 -13.19
N LEU A 600 -0.10 -38.68 -12.39
CA LEU A 600 -0.13 -38.83 -10.92
C LEU A 600 -0.43 -40.26 -10.43
N ARG A 601 -1.15 -41.07 -11.22
CA ARG A 601 -1.41 -42.49 -10.90
C ARG A 601 -0.16 -43.37 -10.96
N GLY A 602 0.88 -42.94 -11.66
CA GLY A 602 2.16 -43.64 -11.79
C GLY A 602 3.24 -43.19 -10.81
N LEU A 603 2.96 -42.25 -9.89
CA LEU A 603 3.91 -41.86 -8.84
C LEU A 603 4.46 -43.09 -8.13
N GLU A 604 5.76 -43.11 -7.90
CA GLU A 604 6.50 -44.26 -7.41
C GLU A 604 6.84 -44.14 -5.92
N THR A 605 6.77 -42.95 -5.31
CA THR A 605 6.89 -42.80 -3.85
C THR A 605 5.78 -43.57 -3.15
N THR A 606 6.14 -44.51 -2.28
CA THR A 606 5.18 -45.31 -1.50
C THR A 606 5.06 -44.79 -0.07
N ALA A 607 3.86 -44.92 0.52
CA ALA A 607 3.61 -44.72 1.94
C ALA A 607 2.83 -45.93 2.49
N THR A 608 3.53 -46.83 3.18
CA THR A 608 2.98 -48.12 3.65
C THR A 608 2.66 -48.06 5.13
N LEU A 609 1.43 -48.40 5.52
CA LEU A 609 1.04 -48.45 6.93
C LEU A 609 1.72 -49.63 7.64
N ASP A 610 2.46 -49.32 8.70
CA ASP A 610 2.93 -50.26 9.71
C ASP A 610 1.91 -50.34 10.85
N LEU A 611 1.32 -51.52 11.03
CA LEU A 611 0.30 -51.77 12.05
C LEU A 611 0.88 -52.02 13.44
N GLU A 612 2.18 -52.32 13.56
CA GLU A 612 2.83 -52.57 14.84
C GLU A 612 3.23 -51.27 15.53
N THR A 613 3.48 -50.19 14.77
CA THR A 613 3.91 -48.88 15.30
C THR A 613 2.91 -47.73 15.15
N ASP A 614 1.79 -47.92 14.43
CA ASP A 614 0.82 -46.85 14.07
C ASP A 614 1.44 -45.73 13.21
N GLU A 615 2.29 -46.10 12.25
CA GLU A 615 3.07 -45.20 11.38
C GLU A 615 2.89 -45.51 9.88
N PHE A 616 3.22 -44.55 9.03
CA PHE A 616 3.52 -44.78 7.62
C PHE A 616 5.03 -44.80 7.37
N VAL A 617 5.50 -45.84 6.67
CA VAL A 617 6.85 -45.95 6.12
C VAL A 617 6.84 -45.37 4.70
N LEU A 618 7.49 -44.21 4.52
CA LEU A 618 7.69 -43.57 3.23
C LEU A 618 8.98 -44.07 2.58
N ASN A 619 8.93 -44.41 1.29
CA ASN A 619 10.10 -44.86 0.55
C ASN A 619 10.09 -44.38 -0.90
N SER A 620 11.27 -44.02 -1.41
CA SER A 620 11.57 -43.73 -2.82
C SER A 620 12.29 -44.94 -3.42
N PRO A 621 11.58 -45.92 -4.03
CA PRO A 621 12.15 -47.21 -4.45
C PRO A 621 13.14 -47.12 -5.64
N THR A 622 13.11 -46.04 -6.40
CA THR A 622 13.86 -45.83 -7.65
C THR A 622 14.45 -44.42 -7.71
N LEU A 623 15.39 -44.16 -8.62
CA LEU A 623 15.83 -42.78 -8.89
C LEU A 623 14.69 -41.90 -9.45
N THR A 624 13.82 -42.46 -10.29
CA THR A 624 12.67 -41.75 -10.87
C THR A 624 11.61 -41.39 -9.84
N SER A 625 11.51 -42.14 -8.73
CA SER A 625 10.59 -41.86 -7.61
C SER A 625 11.01 -40.69 -6.69
N TYR A 626 12.18 -40.09 -6.89
CA TYR A 626 12.57 -38.90 -6.14
C TYR A 626 11.62 -37.76 -6.49
N LYS A 627 11.07 -37.09 -5.48
CA LYS A 627 10.35 -35.83 -5.67
C LYS A 627 11.27 -34.81 -6.31
N TRP A 628 10.75 -34.02 -7.24
CA TRP A 628 11.53 -33.10 -8.07
C TRP A 628 10.66 -31.94 -8.55
N TRP A 629 11.20 -30.71 -8.52
CA TRP A 629 10.55 -29.40 -8.81
C TRP A 629 9.90 -28.58 -7.67
N PRO A 630 9.46 -29.08 -6.50
CA PRO A 630 8.80 -28.22 -5.51
C PRO A 630 9.65 -27.03 -5.09
N GLY A 631 9.13 -25.81 -5.28
CA GLY A 631 9.77 -24.57 -4.83
C GLY A 631 9.89 -24.52 -3.31
N GLY A 632 10.98 -23.97 -2.80
CA GLY A 632 11.30 -23.99 -1.37
C GLY A 632 11.81 -25.34 -0.83
N LEU A 633 11.83 -26.42 -1.63
CA LEU A 633 12.23 -27.74 -1.12
C LEU A 633 13.75 -27.92 -1.02
N GLY A 634 14.53 -27.18 -1.81
CA GLY A 634 15.98 -27.33 -1.84
C GLY A 634 16.61 -26.96 -0.51
N HIS A 635 16.28 -25.76 0.00
CA HIS A 635 16.90 -25.16 1.17
C HIS A 635 15.92 -24.45 2.13
N THR A 636 14.75 -23.98 1.68
CA THR A 636 13.89 -23.10 2.51
C THR A 636 12.95 -23.85 3.47
N ALA A 637 12.29 -24.91 3.02
CA ALA A 637 11.21 -25.58 3.75
C ALA A 637 11.75 -26.66 4.72
N ASN A 638 11.19 -26.68 5.94
CA ASN A 638 11.46 -27.72 6.93
C ASN A 638 10.33 -28.76 7.04
N HIS A 639 9.17 -28.50 6.42
CA HIS A 639 8.06 -29.45 6.28
C HIS A 639 7.58 -29.53 4.82
N CYS A 640 6.92 -30.64 4.48
CA CYS A 640 6.35 -30.84 3.15
C CYS A 640 5.03 -31.62 3.20
N VAL A 641 4.05 -31.22 2.38
CA VAL A 641 2.92 -32.07 1.98
C VAL A 641 3.37 -32.92 0.80
N VAL A 642 3.60 -34.20 1.04
CA VAL A 642 4.10 -35.19 0.06
C VAL A 642 2.93 -35.97 -0.51
N MET A 643 2.86 -36.14 -1.84
CA MET A 643 1.91 -37.07 -2.46
C MET A 643 2.58 -38.45 -2.67
N ALA A 644 2.04 -39.52 -2.09
CA ALA A 644 2.58 -40.87 -2.18
C ALA A 644 1.48 -41.91 -2.37
N GLN A 645 1.81 -43.05 -2.98
CA GLN A 645 0.92 -44.20 -3.13
C GLN A 645 0.65 -44.82 -1.75
N LEU A 646 -0.60 -44.79 -1.30
CA LEU A 646 -1.02 -45.35 -0.02
C LEU A 646 -1.09 -46.89 -0.10
N TYR A 647 -0.32 -47.59 0.73
CA TYR A 647 -0.40 -49.04 0.91
C TYR A 647 -0.89 -49.39 2.31
N VAL A 648 -1.93 -50.23 2.40
CA VAL A 648 -2.45 -50.76 3.68
C VAL A 648 -2.72 -52.26 3.50
N LYS A 649 -2.17 -53.10 4.39
CA LYS A 649 -2.29 -54.58 4.34
C LYS A 649 -1.94 -55.16 2.96
N GLY A 650 -0.91 -54.59 2.31
CA GLY A 650 -0.44 -54.98 0.96
C GLY A 650 -1.27 -54.45 -0.22
N LYS A 651 -2.48 -53.90 0.00
CA LYS A 651 -3.29 -53.28 -1.06
C LYS A 651 -2.88 -51.81 -1.26
N CYS A 652 -2.67 -51.43 -2.52
CA CYS A 652 -2.54 -50.02 -2.92
C CYS A 652 -3.92 -49.35 -3.03
N TYR A 653 -4.04 -48.13 -2.54
CA TYR A 653 -5.22 -47.28 -2.57
C TYR A 653 -5.02 -45.97 -3.37
N GLY A 654 -3.89 -45.86 -4.08
CA GLY A 654 -3.57 -44.72 -4.94
C GLY A 654 -2.97 -43.52 -4.21
N PRO A 655 -2.72 -42.40 -4.94
CA PRO A 655 -2.01 -41.24 -4.41
C PRO A 655 -2.79 -40.52 -3.30
N HIS A 656 -2.15 -40.34 -2.15
CA HIS A 656 -2.65 -39.63 -0.98
C HIS A 656 -1.63 -38.61 -0.47
N LEU A 657 -2.08 -37.65 0.35
CA LEU A 657 -1.25 -36.57 0.89
C LEU A 657 -0.82 -36.84 2.34
N PHE A 658 0.45 -36.60 2.64
CA PHE A 658 1.09 -36.83 3.94
C PHE A 658 1.93 -35.61 4.34
N ILE A 659 1.82 -35.13 5.59
CA ILE A 659 2.71 -34.07 6.12
C ILE A 659 3.98 -34.72 6.67
N VAL A 660 5.14 -34.27 6.20
CA VAL A 660 6.45 -34.80 6.57
C VAL A 660 7.33 -33.65 7.09
N LYS A 661 7.88 -33.77 8.31
CA LYS A 661 9.03 -32.95 8.75
C LYS A 661 10.26 -33.46 7.99
N ILE A 662 10.91 -32.59 7.21
CA ILE A 662 12.03 -32.97 6.32
C ILE A 662 13.39 -32.43 6.76
N ARG A 663 13.38 -31.36 7.57
CA ARG A 663 14.56 -30.81 8.23
C ARG A 663 14.28 -30.67 9.72
N ASP A 664 15.32 -30.64 10.53
CA ASP A 664 15.16 -30.20 11.91
C ASP A 664 14.75 -28.70 11.99
N ILE A 665 14.19 -28.26 13.13
CA ILE A 665 13.71 -26.89 13.32
C ILE A 665 14.80 -25.97 13.88
N GLU A 666 15.75 -26.50 14.67
CA GLU A 666 16.81 -25.69 15.29
C GLU A 666 18.08 -25.68 14.44
N THR A 667 18.47 -26.83 13.90
CA THR A 667 19.67 -26.99 13.07
C THR A 667 19.42 -26.85 11.57
N HIS A 668 18.16 -27.00 11.13
CA HIS A 668 17.74 -27.02 9.72
C HIS A 668 18.42 -28.11 8.85
N GLU A 669 19.16 -29.04 9.45
CA GLU A 669 19.75 -30.19 8.76
C GLU A 669 18.66 -31.21 8.34
N PRO A 670 18.83 -31.93 7.21
CA PRO A 670 17.95 -33.03 6.81
C PRO A 670 17.79 -34.08 7.91
N LEU A 671 16.55 -34.57 8.11
CA LEU A 671 16.34 -35.67 9.06
C LEU A 671 16.93 -37.00 8.54
N PRO A 672 17.44 -37.88 9.43
CA PRO A 672 18.00 -39.17 9.02
C PRO A 672 17.02 -40.01 8.19
N GLY A 673 17.52 -40.63 7.12
CA GLY A 673 16.69 -41.39 6.16
C GLY A 673 16.11 -40.55 5.01
N LEU A 674 16.41 -39.25 4.95
CA LEU A 674 16.04 -38.36 3.85
C LEU A 674 17.27 -37.96 3.01
N LYS A 675 17.05 -37.71 1.73
CA LYS A 675 18.05 -37.12 0.82
C LYS A 675 17.41 -36.00 0.00
N LEU A 676 17.81 -34.75 0.24
CA LEU A 676 17.25 -33.56 -0.41
C LEU A 676 18.32 -32.51 -0.76
N GLY A 677 17.97 -31.59 -1.66
CA GLY A 677 18.84 -30.52 -2.18
C GLY A 677 18.22 -29.81 -3.38
N GLU A 678 18.91 -28.82 -3.95
CA GLU A 678 18.45 -28.01 -5.09
C GLU A 678 18.69 -28.72 -6.46
N ILE A 679 17.87 -28.44 -7.48
CA ILE A 679 17.87 -29.18 -8.76
C ILE A 679 18.76 -28.60 -9.88
N GLY A 680 19.36 -27.43 -9.68
CA GLY A 680 20.22 -26.73 -10.64
C GLY A 680 19.61 -25.44 -11.20
N ALA A 681 20.44 -24.62 -11.86
CA ALA A 681 20.01 -23.35 -12.48
C ALA A 681 18.90 -23.55 -13.53
N LYS A 682 17.97 -22.59 -13.59
CA LYS A 682 16.73 -22.66 -14.36
C LYS A 682 16.61 -21.49 -15.35
N MET A 683 15.72 -21.62 -16.34
CA MET A 683 15.43 -20.57 -17.33
C MET A 683 14.87 -19.29 -16.68
N GLY A 684 14.15 -19.42 -15.57
CA GLY A 684 13.69 -18.36 -14.67
C GLY A 684 13.54 -18.93 -13.25
N PHE A 685 12.84 -18.26 -12.34
CA PHE A 685 12.61 -18.74 -10.96
C PHE A 685 13.90 -19.07 -10.18
N ASN A 686 15.04 -18.42 -10.49
CA ASN A 686 16.34 -18.74 -9.88
C ASN A 686 16.46 -18.35 -8.39
N THR A 687 15.42 -17.75 -7.81
CA THR A 687 15.25 -17.44 -6.38
C THR A 687 14.46 -18.52 -5.60
N ALA A 688 13.73 -19.41 -6.28
CA ALA A 688 12.68 -20.23 -5.65
C ALA A 688 13.13 -21.61 -5.11
N ASP A 689 14.45 -21.84 -5.00
CA ASP A 689 15.12 -23.07 -4.52
C ASP A 689 14.35 -24.39 -4.77
N ASN A 690 14.02 -24.64 -6.04
CA ASN A 690 13.32 -25.84 -6.46
C ASN A 690 14.13 -27.09 -6.07
N GLY A 691 13.54 -27.97 -5.27
CA GLY A 691 14.26 -29.08 -4.66
C GLY A 691 13.97 -30.46 -5.25
N PHE A 692 14.83 -31.40 -4.88
CA PHE A 692 14.56 -32.83 -4.90
C PHE A 692 14.41 -33.38 -3.47
N LEU A 693 13.68 -34.49 -3.31
CA LEU A 693 13.56 -35.23 -2.04
C LEU A 693 13.33 -36.72 -2.29
N GLY A 694 14.18 -37.57 -1.70
CA GLY A 694 14.02 -39.02 -1.65
C GLY A 694 13.94 -39.54 -0.21
N PHE A 695 13.16 -40.60 -0.02
CA PHE A 695 12.93 -41.27 1.27
C PHE A 695 13.59 -42.65 1.30
N HIS A 696 14.22 -43.01 2.41
CA HIS A 696 14.79 -44.34 2.65
C HIS A 696 14.13 -44.96 3.90
N ASN A 697 12.97 -45.61 3.70
CA ASN A 697 12.13 -46.17 4.76
C ASN A 697 11.83 -45.19 5.91
N PHE A 698 11.59 -43.92 5.58
CA PHE A 698 11.38 -42.84 6.53
C PHE A 698 10.01 -42.95 7.21
N ARG A 699 9.95 -42.92 8.55
CA ARG A 699 8.71 -43.13 9.32
C ARG A 699 8.05 -41.81 9.71
N ILE A 700 6.72 -41.76 9.60
CA ILE A 700 5.86 -40.68 10.13
C ILE A 700 4.66 -41.29 10.86
N PRO A 701 4.08 -40.65 11.88
CA PRO A 701 2.84 -41.13 12.52
C PRO A 701 1.68 -41.30 11.53
N ARG A 702 0.78 -42.27 11.75
CA ARG A 702 -0.40 -42.47 10.88
C ARG A 702 -1.26 -41.19 10.77
N ASN A 703 -1.33 -40.39 11.83
CA ASN A 703 -2.05 -39.12 11.84
C ASN A 703 -1.44 -38.02 10.94
N ASN A 704 -0.31 -38.24 10.27
CA ASN A 704 0.27 -37.30 9.32
C ASN A 704 -0.35 -37.38 7.91
N MET A 705 -1.07 -38.46 7.59
CA MET A 705 -1.90 -38.54 6.36
C MET A 705 -3.08 -37.57 6.46
N LEU A 706 -3.34 -36.73 5.45
CA LEU A 706 -4.44 -35.76 5.47
C LEU A 706 -5.81 -36.48 5.40
N MET A 707 -6.56 -36.50 6.52
CA MET A 707 -7.67 -37.44 6.74
C MET A 707 -9.09 -36.85 6.65
N LYS A 708 -9.27 -35.64 6.11
CA LYS A 708 -10.61 -35.02 6.00
C LYS A 708 -11.52 -35.73 4.99
N ASN A 709 -10.94 -36.25 3.90
CA ASN A 709 -11.67 -36.77 2.75
C ASN A 709 -11.63 -38.30 2.63
N SER A 710 -10.49 -38.93 2.93
CA SER A 710 -10.29 -40.39 3.04
C SER A 710 -9.59 -40.68 4.37
N GLN A 711 -9.80 -41.83 5.00
CA GLN A 711 -9.21 -42.13 6.32
C GLN A 711 -8.50 -43.49 6.36
N VAL A 712 -7.51 -43.61 7.24
CA VAL A 712 -6.93 -44.91 7.65
C VAL A 712 -7.04 -45.00 9.17
N LEU A 713 -7.85 -45.96 9.63
CA LEU A 713 -8.08 -46.25 11.03
C LEU A 713 -6.92 -47.10 11.61
N LYS A 714 -6.80 -47.13 12.94
CA LYS A 714 -5.68 -47.80 13.66
C LYS A 714 -5.61 -49.32 13.40
N ASP A 715 -6.72 -49.95 13.05
CA ASP A 715 -6.79 -51.37 12.67
C ASP A 715 -6.36 -51.61 11.21
N GLY A 716 -6.01 -50.56 10.45
CA GLY A 716 -5.77 -50.62 9.02
C GLY A 716 -7.03 -50.80 8.19
N THR A 717 -8.18 -50.32 8.66
CA THR A 717 -9.38 -50.13 7.83
C THR A 717 -9.29 -48.79 7.10
N TYR A 718 -9.35 -48.83 5.77
CA TYR A 718 -9.41 -47.64 4.92
C TYR A 718 -10.86 -47.23 4.67
N VAL A 719 -11.15 -45.94 4.82
CA VAL A 719 -12.46 -45.33 4.56
C VAL A 719 -12.36 -44.49 3.29
N GLU A 720 -13.10 -44.89 2.27
CA GLU A 720 -13.14 -44.22 0.95
C GLU A 720 -13.81 -42.85 1.01
N SER A 721 -13.35 -41.95 0.15
CA SER A 721 -13.95 -40.62 0.04
C SER A 721 -15.31 -40.64 -0.65
N LYS A 722 -16.25 -39.85 -0.13
CA LYS A 722 -17.57 -39.62 -0.74
C LYS A 722 -17.48 -39.13 -2.19
N ASN A 723 -16.39 -38.47 -2.57
CA ASN A 723 -16.04 -38.28 -3.98
C ASN A 723 -14.54 -38.04 -4.15
N GLU A 724 -13.85 -38.90 -4.90
CA GLU A 724 -12.41 -38.78 -5.22
C GLU A 724 -12.03 -37.40 -5.75
N LYS A 725 -12.93 -36.73 -6.48
CA LYS A 725 -12.64 -35.46 -7.18
C LYS A 725 -12.52 -34.26 -6.25
N LEU A 726 -12.90 -34.38 -4.98
CA LEU A 726 -12.74 -33.31 -3.98
C LEU A 726 -11.26 -32.97 -3.74
N THR A 727 -10.35 -33.90 -4.02
CA THR A 727 -8.89 -33.71 -3.95
C THR A 727 -8.36 -32.68 -4.95
N TYR A 728 -9.03 -32.47 -6.10
CA TYR A 728 -8.58 -31.53 -7.15
C TYR A 728 -8.86 -30.05 -6.84
N GLY A 729 -9.60 -29.72 -5.77
CA GLY A 729 -10.02 -28.35 -5.49
C GLY A 729 -8.86 -27.35 -5.41
N SER A 730 -7.75 -27.75 -4.79
CA SER A 730 -6.51 -26.95 -4.70
C SER A 730 -5.90 -26.63 -6.08
N MET A 731 -5.92 -27.59 -7.00
CA MET A 731 -5.36 -27.46 -8.35
C MET A 731 -6.25 -26.60 -9.26
N VAL A 732 -7.57 -26.75 -9.13
CA VAL A 732 -8.54 -25.90 -9.86
C VAL A 732 -8.42 -24.44 -9.41
N PHE A 733 -8.24 -24.19 -8.11
CA PHE A 733 -8.03 -22.83 -7.57
C PHE A 733 -6.84 -22.11 -8.24
N VAL A 734 -5.67 -22.74 -8.33
CA VAL A 734 -4.48 -22.11 -8.95
C VAL A 734 -4.71 -21.88 -10.45
N ARG A 735 -5.31 -22.83 -11.18
CA ARG A 735 -5.67 -22.64 -12.60
C ARG A 735 -6.61 -21.46 -12.84
N VAL A 736 -7.56 -21.23 -11.95
CA VAL A 736 -8.49 -20.09 -12.00
C VAL A 736 -7.77 -18.76 -11.69
N TYR A 737 -6.84 -18.77 -10.74
CA TYR A 737 -6.01 -17.60 -10.41
C TYR A 737 -5.10 -17.17 -11.58
N LEU A 738 -4.47 -18.14 -12.27
CA LEU A 738 -3.46 -17.88 -13.31
C LEU A 738 -3.93 -16.98 -14.46
N LEU A 739 -5.23 -16.93 -14.79
CA LEU A 739 -5.73 -15.97 -15.78
C LEU A 739 -5.50 -14.52 -15.38
N SER A 740 -5.72 -14.19 -14.10
CA SER A 740 -5.52 -12.84 -13.58
C SER A 740 -4.04 -12.47 -13.47
N ASP A 741 -3.19 -13.48 -13.25
CA ASP A 741 -1.73 -13.35 -13.20
C ASP A 741 -1.14 -13.11 -14.61
N MET A 742 -1.52 -13.93 -15.60
CA MET A 742 -1.12 -13.72 -17.00
C MET A 742 -1.62 -12.38 -17.56
N ALA A 743 -2.83 -11.94 -17.17
CA ALA A 743 -3.31 -10.59 -17.49
C ALA A 743 -2.39 -9.49 -16.92
N TYR A 744 -1.89 -9.67 -15.70
CA TYR A 744 -1.01 -8.72 -15.03
C TYR A 744 0.43 -8.73 -15.59
N MET A 745 0.97 -9.90 -15.96
CA MET A 745 2.25 -9.98 -16.67
C MET A 745 2.20 -9.31 -18.05
N LEU A 746 1.10 -9.50 -18.79
CA LEU A 746 0.85 -8.76 -20.04
C LEU A 746 0.66 -7.26 -19.80
N ALA A 747 0.02 -6.84 -18.70
CA ALA A 747 -0.06 -5.43 -18.32
C ALA A 747 1.33 -4.83 -18.08
N ARG A 748 2.22 -5.50 -17.31
CA ARG A 748 3.62 -5.07 -17.13
C ARG A 748 4.36 -4.98 -18.47
N ALA A 749 4.33 -6.04 -19.28
CA ALA A 749 5.07 -6.10 -20.56
C ALA A 749 4.60 -5.09 -21.61
N SER A 750 3.28 -4.91 -21.75
CA SER A 750 2.71 -3.88 -22.64
C SER A 750 3.00 -2.47 -22.13
N THR A 751 2.93 -2.21 -20.82
CA THR A 751 3.35 -0.92 -20.23
C THR A 751 4.79 -0.57 -20.59
N ILE A 752 5.72 -1.52 -20.44
CA ILE A 752 7.12 -1.31 -20.76
C ILE A 752 7.31 -1.00 -22.26
N SER A 753 6.78 -1.85 -23.12
CA SER A 753 7.01 -1.77 -24.57
C SER A 753 6.27 -0.62 -25.26
N VAL A 754 5.09 -0.22 -24.78
CA VAL A 754 4.33 0.92 -25.30
C VAL A 754 4.94 2.25 -24.86
N ARG A 755 5.30 2.41 -23.57
CA ARG A 755 6.03 3.61 -23.11
C ARG A 755 7.38 3.74 -23.82
N TYR A 756 8.13 2.65 -23.95
CA TYR A 756 9.37 2.64 -24.72
C TYR A 756 9.15 3.02 -26.19
N SER A 757 8.11 2.50 -26.85
CA SER A 757 7.84 2.79 -28.26
C SER A 757 7.40 4.24 -28.54
N ALA A 758 6.86 4.93 -27.52
CA ALA A 758 6.54 6.36 -27.59
C ALA A 758 7.78 7.27 -27.39
N VAL A 759 8.76 6.83 -26.60
CA VAL A 759 10.04 7.56 -26.38
C VAL A 759 11.06 7.26 -27.48
N ARG A 760 11.11 6.02 -27.97
CA ARG A 760 12.08 5.60 -28.98
C ARG A 760 11.70 6.13 -30.34
N HIS A 761 12.47 7.11 -30.81
CA HIS A 761 12.48 7.52 -32.20
C HIS A 761 13.45 6.63 -32.99
N GLN A 762 13.05 6.18 -34.19
CA GLN A 762 13.91 5.45 -35.12
C GLN A 762 13.31 5.43 -36.53
N SER A 763 14.11 5.76 -37.53
CA SER A 763 13.77 5.77 -38.95
C SER A 763 12.68 6.79 -39.32
N HIS A 764 12.51 6.99 -40.63
CA HIS A 764 11.63 8.02 -41.20
C HIS A 764 10.44 7.35 -41.89
N ILE A 765 9.24 7.94 -41.76
CA ILE A 765 8.06 7.56 -42.57
C ILE A 765 8.05 8.33 -43.90
N LYS A 766 8.43 9.62 -43.88
CA LYS A 766 8.68 10.44 -45.07
C LYS A 766 10.17 10.83 -45.11
N PRO A 767 10.89 10.75 -46.25
CA PRO A 767 12.35 10.90 -46.27
C PRO A 767 12.90 12.20 -45.67
N ASP A 768 12.17 13.31 -45.81
CA ASP A 768 12.63 14.65 -45.41
C ASP A 768 12.08 15.12 -44.04
N GLU A 769 11.34 14.26 -43.33
CA GLU A 769 10.86 14.52 -41.97
C GLU A 769 11.84 13.94 -40.92
N PRO A 770 11.87 14.44 -39.66
CA PRO A 770 12.71 13.84 -38.61
C PRO A 770 12.35 12.36 -38.34
N GLU A 771 13.24 11.63 -37.66
CA GLU A 771 12.93 10.27 -37.20
C GLU A 771 11.66 10.27 -36.34
N VAL A 772 10.75 9.30 -36.56
CA VAL A 772 9.45 9.23 -35.89
C VAL A 772 9.48 8.29 -34.69
N GLN A 773 8.50 8.42 -33.78
CA GLN A 773 8.27 7.44 -32.72
C GLN A 773 8.04 6.06 -33.35
N ILE A 774 8.69 5.00 -32.85
CA ILE A 774 8.48 3.66 -33.45
C ILE A 774 7.04 3.16 -33.29
N LEU A 775 6.27 3.73 -32.35
CA LEU A 775 4.84 3.49 -32.19
C LEU A 775 3.98 3.96 -33.38
N ASP A 776 4.49 4.85 -34.24
CA ASP A 776 3.77 5.33 -35.42
C ASP A 776 3.78 4.34 -36.60
N PHE A 777 4.69 3.35 -36.62
CA PHE A 777 4.65 2.28 -37.60
C PHE A 777 3.53 1.29 -37.28
N VAL A 778 2.64 1.03 -38.25
CA VAL A 778 1.53 0.06 -38.13
C VAL A 778 2.04 -1.34 -37.74
N SER A 779 3.25 -1.71 -38.19
CA SER A 779 3.90 -2.98 -37.82
C SER A 779 4.34 -3.06 -36.34
N GLN A 780 4.50 -1.93 -35.65
CA GLN A 780 4.71 -1.86 -34.20
C GLN A 780 3.36 -1.85 -33.45
N GLN A 781 2.36 -1.15 -33.99
CA GLN A 781 0.99 -1.13 -33.46
C GLN A 781 0.39 -2.54 -33.43
N HIS A 782 0.53 -3.28 -34.53
CA HIS A 782 0.17 -4.70 -34.66
C HIS A 782 0.78 -5.58 -33.55
N LYS A 783 2.07 -5.39 -33.22
CA LYS A 783 2.77 -6.15 -32.17
C LYS A 783 2.25 -5.84 -30.76
N LEU A 784 1.82 -4.60 -30.51
CA LEU A 784 1.61 -4.10 -29.15
C LEU A 784 0.14 -3.99 -28.75
N PHE A 785 -0.75 -3.58 -29.64
CA PHE A 785 -2.15 -3.32 -29.26
C PHE A 785 -2.92 -4.62 -29.00
N ILE A 786 -2.52 -5.73 -29.64
CA ILE A 786 -3.02 -7.06 -29.28
C ILE A 786 -2.58 -7.49 -27.87
N ALA A 787 -1.41 -7.08 -27.37
CA ALA A 787 -0.99 -7.36 -25.99
C ALA A 787 -1.83 -6.56 -24.98
N ILE A 788 -2.13 -5.29 -25.27
CA ILE A 788 -3.05 -4.47 -24.46
C ILE A 788 -4.46 -5.10 -24.44
N ALA A 789 -5.00 -5.45 -25.61
CA ALA A 789 -6.34 -6.03 -25.74
C ALA A 789 -6.44 -7.41 -25.06
N THR A 790 -5.41 -8.25 -25.20
CA THR A 790 -5.36 -9.58 -24.58
C THR A 790 -5.23 -9.50 -23.04
N SER A 791 -4.48 -8.52 -22.51
CA SER A 791 -4.46 -8.24 -21.07
C SER A 791 -5.87 -7.92 -20.54
N HIS A 792 -6.62 -7.07 -21.23
CA HIS A 792 -8.01 -6.75 -20.88
C HIS A 792 -8.94 -7.99 -21.02
N ALA A 793 -8.81 -8.77 -22.09
CA ALA A 793 -9.57 -10.00 -22.29
C ALA A 793 -9.37 -11.00 -21.14
N PHE A 794 -8.13 -11.23 -20.72
CA PHE A 794 -7.80 -12.14 -19.62
C PHE A 794 -8.20 -11.59 -18.26
N LYS A 795 -8.14 -10.27 -18.06
CA LYS A 795 -8.64 -9.61 -16.85
C LYS A 795 -10.14 -9.80 -16.67
N ILE A 796 -10.93 -9.60 -17.73
CA ILE A 796 -12.39 -9.78 -17.72
C ILE A 796 -12.76 -11.26 -17.60
N SER A 797 -12.14 -12.14 -18.41
CA SER A 797 -12.39 -13.59 -18.36
C SER A 797 -11.95 -14.22 -17.05
N GLY A 798 -10.89 -13.71 -16.41
CA GLY A 798 -10.43 -14.15 -15.10
C GLY A 798 -11.41 -13.79 -13.97
N LEU A 799 -12.02 -12.60 -14.03
CA LEU A 799 -13.09 -12.22 -13.09
C LEU A 799 -14.34 -13.10 -13.25
N TRP A 800 -14.74 -13.37 -14.50
CA TRP A 800 -15.85 -14.29 -14.82
C TRP A 800 -15.56 -15.73 -14.35
N LEU A 801 -14.34 -16.24 -14.56
CA LEU A 801 -13.93 -17.56 -14.13
C LEU A 801 -13.85 -17.67 -12.60
N TRP A 802 -13.40 -16.60 -11.91
CA TRP A 802 -13.40 -16.55 -10.45
C TRP A 802 -14.81 -16.56 -9.84
N GLN A 803 -15.77 -15.84 -10.45
CA GLN A 803 -17.18 -15.90 -10.06
C GLN A 803 -17.74 -17.32 -10.25
N THR A 804 -17.41 -17.96 -11.38
CA THR A 804 -17.79 -19.35 -11.69
C THR A 804 -17.23 -20.33 -10.67
N TYR A 805 -15.92 -20.25 -10.38
CA TYR A 805 -15.26 -21.03 -9.32
C TYR A 805 -15.94 -20.86 -7.96
N SER A 806 -16.16 -19.60 -7.54
CA SER A 806 -16.76 -19.28 -6.23
C SER A 806 -18.14 -19.93 -6.06
N LYS A 807 -18.95 -19.91 -7.12
CA LYS A 807 -20.29 -20.53 -7.16
C LYS A 807 -20.24 -22.06 -7.06
N VAL A 808 -19.28 -22.71 -7.73
CA VAL A 808 -19.11 -24.17 -7.64
C VAL A 808 -18.58 -24.60 -6.27
N MET A 809 -17.74 -23.80 -5.63
CA MET A 809 -17.31 -24.08 -4.24
C MET A 809 -18.49 -23.96 -3.25
N GLU A 810 -19.44 -23.05 -3.51
CA GLU A 810 -20.71 -22.97 -2.76
C GLU A 810 -21.60 -24.21 -2.99
N ASP A 811 -21.67 -24.72 -4.23
CA ASP A 811 -22.40 -25.95 -4.57
C ASP A 811 -21.80 -27.18 -3.86
N ILE A 812 -20.46 -27.29 -3.86
CA ILE A 812 -19.72 -28.36 -3.17
C ILE A 812 -20.00 -28.32 -1.66
N GLY A 813 -20.06 -27.13 -1.06
CA GLY A 813 -20.47 -26.94 0.34
C GLY A 813 -21.90 -27.37 0.64
N LYS A 814 -22.77 -27.43 -0.37
CA LYS A 814 -24.16 -27.95 -0.31
C LYS A 814 -24.28 -29.41 -0.78
N GLY A 815 -23.19 -30.03 -1.22
CA GLY A 815 -23.15 -31.41 -1.69
C GLY A 815 -23.47 -31.63 -3.18
N SER A 816 -23.71 -30.59 -3.97
CA SER A 816 -23.84 -30.70 -5.44
C SER A 816 -22.47 -30.65 -6.11
N LEU A 817 -22.26 -31.51 -7.10
CA LEU A 817 -21.00 -31.63 -7.85
C LEU A 817 -21.20 -31.42 -9.36
N ASP A 818 -22.40 -31.03 -9.78
CA ASP A 818 -22.86 -31.11 -11.17
C ASP A 818 -22.12 -30.15 -12.12
N ARG A 819 -21.71 -28.98 -11.58
CA ARG A 819 -20.92 -27.97 -12.29
C ARG A 819 -19.39 -28.20 -12.23
N LEU A 820 -18.91 -29.14 -11.40
CA LEU A 820 -17.47 -29.40 -11.25
C LEU A 820 -16.78 -29.89 -12.56
N PRO A 821 -17.39 -30.76 -13.40
CA PRO A 821 -16.79 -31.16 -14.68
C PRO A 821 -16.65 -30.01 -15.68
N GLU A 822 -17.60 -29.07 -15.68
CA GLU A 822 -17.59 -27.87 -16.52
C GLU A 822 -16.47 -26.92 -16.05
N LEU A 823 -16.46 -26.53 -14.76
CA LEU A 823 -15.40 -25.70 -14.17
C LEU A 823 -14.00 -26.30 -14.41
N HIS A 824 -13.85 -27.62 -14.27
CA HIS A 824 -12.59 -28.29 -14.58
C HIS A 824 -12.19 -28.08 -16.05
N ALA A 825 -13.07 -28.39 -17.01
CA ALA A 825 -12.79 -28.23 -18.44
C ALA A 825 -12.48 -26.78 -18.85
N LEU A 826 -13.19 -25.81 -18.27
CA LEU A 826 -12.96 -24.36 -18.42
C LEU A 826 -11.57 -23.97 -17.87
N SER A 827 -11.26 -24.38 -16.63
CA SER A 827 -9.96 -24.09 -16.00
C SER A 827 -8.77 -24.68 -16.77
N CYS A 828 -8.96 -25.83 -17.43
CA CYS A 828 -7.93 -26.46 -18.25
C CYS A 828 -7.65 -25.65 -19.52
N CYS A 829 -8.66 -25.40 -20.36
CA CYS A 829 -8.41 -24.72 -21.65
C CYS A 829 -8.03 -23.26 -21.47
N LEU A 830 -8.65 -22.53 -20.54
CA LEU A 830 -8.34 -21.13 -20.29
C LEU A 830 -6.93 -20.94 -19.72
N LYS A 831 -6.46 -21.82 -18.82
CA LYS A 831 -5.06 -21.80 -18.34
C LYS A 831 -4.09 -21.97 -19.52
N VAL A 832 -4.35 -22.93 -20.41
CA VAL A 832 -3.47 -23.16 -21.57
C VAL A 832 -3.44 -21.97 -22.50
N THR A 833 -4.60 -21.48 -22.96
CA THR A 833 -4.66 -20.37 -23.91
C THR A 833 -4.08 -19.09 -23.31
N SER A 834 -4.38 -18.77 -22.05
CA SER A 834 -3.84 -17.56 -21.42
C SER A 834 -2.33 -17.60 -21.20
N THR A 835 -1.76 -18.73 -20.76
CA THR A 835 -0.30 -18.85 -20.55
C THR A 835 0.47 -18.92 -21.88
N LYS A 836 -0.08 -19.59 -22.89
CA LYS A 836 0.49 -19.67 -24.25
C LYS A 836 0.47 -18.32 -24.96
N ASP A 837 -0.68 -17.64 -24.99
CA ASP A 837 -0.80 -16.30 -25.58
C ASP A 837 0.08 -15.29 -24.80
N ALA A 838 0.11 -15.35 -23.46
CA ALA A 838 0.93 -14.44 -22.67
C ALA A 838 2.43 -14.63 -22.94
N GLY A 839 2.93 -15.87 -22.98
CA GLY A 839 4.33 -16.15 -23.32
C GLY A 839 4.71 -15.62 -24.71
N LEU A 840 3.84 -15.79 -25.71
CA LEU A 840 4.05 -15.27 -27.06
C LEU A 840 4.04 -13.73 -27.11
N LEU A 841 3.04 -13.10 -26.48
CA LEU A 841 2.85 -11.65 -26.55
C LEU A 841 3.84 -10.87 -25.68
N ILE A 842 4.30 -11.42 -24.55
CA ILE A 842 5.40 -10.81 -23.76
C ILE A 842 6.71 -10.85 -24.55
N GLU A 843 6.99 -11.94 -25.26
CA GLU A 843 8.16 -12.04 -26.14
C GLU A 843 8.02 -11.11 -27.37
N GLN A 844 6.79 -10.89 -27.88
CA GLN A 844 6.51 -9.90 -28.92
C GLN A 844 6.72 -8.46 -28.42
N CYS A 845 6.34 -8.14 -27.18
CA CYS A 845 6.71 -6.90 -26.49
C CYS A 845 8.23 -6.77 -26.32
N ARG A 846 8.95 -7.88 -26.06
CA ARG A 846 10.42 -7.91 -25.98
C ARG A 846 11.07 -7.58 -27.34
N PHE A 847 10.61 -8.19 -28.43
CA PHE A 847 11.06 -7.88 -29.79
C PHE A 847 10.71 -6.44 -30.20
N ALA A 848 9.57 -5.91 -29.77
CA ALA A 848 9.16 -4.53 -30.04
C ALA A 848 10.13 -3.49 -29.44
N CYS A 849 10.79 -3.80 -28.32
CA CYS A 849 11.85 -2.96 -27.72
C CYS A 849 13.22 -3.06 -28.42
N GLY A 850 13.35 -3.89 -29.47
CA GLY A 850 14.60 -4.09 -30.19
C GLY A 850 15.73 -4.63 -29.30
N GLY A 851 16.98 -4.22 -29.57
CA GLY A 851 18.15 -4.67 -28.80
C GLY A 851 18.07 -4.35 -27.30
N HIS A 852 17.47 -3.22 -26.92
CA HIS A 852 17.30 -2.84 -25.52
C HIS A 852 16.32 -3.75 -24.77
N GLY A 853 15.34 -4.36 -25.46
CA GLY A 853 14.46 -5.38 -24.90
C GLY A 853 15.17 -6.68 -24.51
N TYR A 854 16.42 -6.90 -24.95
CA TYR A 854 17.22 -8.06 -24.54
C TYR A 854 17.97 -7.83 -23.20
N LEU A 855 18.02 -6.60 -22.69
CA LEU A 855 18.64 -6.28 -21.40
C LEU A 855 17.75 -6.75 -20.25
N MET A 856 18.35 -7.35 -19.21
CA MET A 856 17.64 -7.72 -17.98
C MET A 856 16.96 -6.51 -17.31
N SER A 857 17.60 -5.34 -17.35
CA SER A 857 17.05 -4.07 -16.84
C SER A 857 15.77 -3.60 -17.55
N SER A 858 15.36 -4.23 -18.65
CA SER A 858 14.05 -4.01 -19.26
C SER A 858 12.91 -4.76 -18.55
N ASN A 859 13.22 -5.73 -17.70
CA ASN A 859 12.31 -6.71 -17.05
C ASN A 859 11.55 -7.64 -18.03
N LEU A 860 11.57 -7.39 -19.34
CA LEU A 860 10.86 -8.20 -20.33
C LEU A 860 11.37 -9.65 -20.44
N PRO A 861 12.70 -9.95 -20.37
CA PRO A 861 13.18 -11.32 -20.30
C PRO A 861 12.63 -12.08 -19.08
N LEU A 862 12.62 -11.44 -17.90
CA LEU A 862 12.17 -12.09 -16.67
C LEU A 862 10.67 -12.38 -16.73
N LEU A 863 9.84 -11.41 -17.14
CA LEU A 863 8.40 -11.60 -17.39
C LEU A 863 8.12 -12.76 -18.37
N TYR A 864 8.90 -12.87 -19.45
CA TYR A 864 8.78 -13.98 -20.41
C TYR A 864 9.11 -15.34 -19.75
N THR A 865 10.21 -15.44 -19.00
CA THR A 865 10.61 -16.69 -18.33
C THR A 865 9.61 -17.13 -17.26
N THR A 866 8.92 -16.18 -16.61
CA THR A 866 7.85 -16.48 -15.65
C THR A 866 6.60 -16.99 -16.35
N ALA A 867 6.12 -16.28 -17.39
CA ALA A 867 4.93 -16.67 -18.13
C ALA A 867 5.09 -18.00 -18.88
N THR A 868 6.26 -18.27 -19.48
CA THR A 868 6.48 -19.52 -20.23
C THR A 868 6.55 -20.76 -19.32
N ALA A 869 6.94 -20.63 -18.05
CA ALA A 869 6.88 -21.74 -17.10
C ALA A 869 5.44 -22.14 -16.76
N ALA A 870 4.51 -21.17 -16.76
CA ALA A 870 3.09 -21.38 -16.52
C ALA A 870 2.41 -22.22 -17.63
N ILE A 871 3.04 -22.37 -18.80
CA ILE A 871 2.60 -23.30 -19.86
C ILE A 871 2.76 -24.77 -19.40
N THR A 872 3.71 -25.05 -18.50
CA THR A 872 4.08 -26.40 -18.03
C THR A 872 3.54 -26.72 -16.63
N TYR A 873 3.70 -25.83 -15.64
CA TYR A 873 3.22 -26.10 -14.27
C TYR A 873 1.69 -26.06 -14.17
N GLU A 874 1.12 -26.58 -13.07
CA GLU A 874 -0.34 -26.84 -12.90
C GLU A 874 -0.98 -27.76 -13.96
N GLY A 875 -0.18 -28.34 -14.86
CA GLY A 875 -0.58 -29.29 -15.89
C GLY A 875 -0.03 -28.89 -17.26
N GLU A 876 0.63 -29.83 -17.93
CA GLU A 876 1.17 -29.63 -19.27
C GLU A 876 0.04 -29.33 -20.27
N SER A 877 0.26 -28.35 -21.14
CA SER A 877 -0.77 -27.73 -21.97
C SER A 877 -1.48 -28.69 -22.94
N THR A 878 -0.76 -29.60 -23.58
CA THR A 878 -1.31 -30.62 -24.48
C THR A 878 -2.27 -31.54 -23.74
N VAL A 879 -1.89 -31.98 -22.54
CA VAL A 879 -2.72 -32.85 -21.68
C VAL A 879 -3.91 -32.12 -21.09
N LEU A 880 -3.79 -30.84 -20.73
CA LEU A 880 -4.93 -30.02 -20.30
C LEU A 880 -5.95 -29.81 -21.43
N LEU A 881 -5.49 -29.56 -22.66
CA LEU A 881 -6.37 -29.52 -23.83
C LEU A 881 -7.05 -30.88 -24.07
N LEU A 882 -6.36 -32.00 -23.86
CA LEU A 882 -6.99 -33.33 -23.92
C LEU A 882 -7.98 -33.60 -22.76
N GLN A 883 -7.86 -32.93 -21.61
CA GLN A 883 -8.88 -32.95 -20.55
C GLN A 883 -10.15 -32.20 -21.00
N THR A 884 -10.00 -31.00 -21.58
CA THR A 884 -11.12 -30.26 -22.19
C THR A 884 -11.74 -31.04 -23.36
N ALA A 885 -10.95 -31.70 -24.20
CA ALA A 885 -11.45 -32.52 -25.30
C ALA A 885 -12.36 -33.67 -24.82
N ARG A 886 -12.06 -34.29 -23.67
CA ARG A 886 -12.93 -35.33 -23.08
C ARG A 886 -14.29 -34.77 -22.66
N TYR A 887 -14.33 -33.53 -22.19
CA TYR A 887 -15.58 -32.82 -21.90
C TYR A 887 -16.34 -32.48 -23.19
N LEU A 888 -15.67 -31.93 -24.21
CA LEU A 888 -16.29 -31.60 -25.51
C LEU A 888 -16.87 -32.85 -26.22
N ILE A 889 -16.12 -33.96 -26.27
CA ILE A 889 -16.58 -35.23 -26.85
C ILE A 889 -17.77 -35.81 -26.07
N LYS A 890 -17.79 -35.69 -24.73
CA LYS A 890 -18.96 -36.08 -23.93
C LYS A 890 -20.17 -35.20 -24.22
N SER A 891 -19.99 -33.88 -24.26
CA SER A 891 -21.06 -32.93 -24.55
C SER A 891 -21.60 -33.07 -25.98
N TRP A 892 -20.75 -33.39 -26.95
CA TRP A 892 -21.17 -33.73 -28.32
C TRP A 892 -22.06 -34.97 -28.35
N LYS A 893 -21.69 -36.06 -27.64
CA LYS A 893 -22.58 -37.23 -27.54
C LYS A 893 -23.92 -36.88 -26.89
N ARG A 894 -23.90 -36.10 -25.81
CA ARG A 894 -25.13 -35.63 -25.13
C ARG A 894 -26.03 -34.79 -26.05
N ALA A 895 -25.45 -33.98 -26.95
CA ALA A 895 -26.19 -33.27 -27.98
C ALA A 895 -26.84 -34.21 -29.01
N MET A 896 -26.13 -35.27 -29.43
CA MET A 896 -26.69 -36.32 -30.30
C MET A 896 -27.82 -37.10 -29.61
N ASP A 897 -27.67 -37.38 -28.32
CA ASP A 897 -28.66 -38.06 -27.48
C ASP A 897 -29.86 -37.16 -27.10
N GLY A 898 -29.86 -35.88 -27.51
CA GLY A 898 -30.95 -34.92 -27.28
C GLY A 898 -30.97 -34.26 -25.89
N GLU A 899 -29.93 -34.42 -25.09
CA GLU A 899 -29.85 -33.85 -23.74
C GLU A 899 -29.63 -32.32 -23.74
N SER A 900 -30.08 -31.67 -22.66
CA SER A 900 -29.74 -30.27 -22.37
C SER A 900 -28.26 -30.12 -21.99
N LEU A 901 -27.59 -29.15 -22.62
CA LEU A 901 -26.19 -28.80 -22.36
C LEU A 901 -26.08 -27.50 -21.54
N PRO A 902 -25.02 -27.34 -20.71
CA PRO A 902 -24.67 -26.05 -20.12
C PRO A 902 -24.45 -24.97 -21.18
N ALA A 903 -24.72 -23.70 -20.83
CA ALA A 903 -24.63 -22.58 -21.76
C ALA A 903 -23.24 -22.44 -22.41
N THR A 904 -22.16 -22.78 -21.67
CA THR A 904 -20.79 -22.75 -22.20
C THR A 904 -20.50 -23.76 -23.31
N VAL A 905 -21.44 -24.66 -23.63
CA VAL A 905 -21.35 -25.66 -24.71
C VAL A 905 -22.67 -25.88 -25.48
N SER A 906 -23.70 -25.03 -25.30
CA SER A 906 -25.01 -25.22 -25.96
C SER A 906 -24.92 -25.18 -27.48
N PHE A 907 -23.97 -24.40 -28.01
CA PHE A 907 -23.66 -24.29 -29.43
C PHE A 907 -23.34 -25.63 -30.12
N LEU A 908 -22.92 -26.66 -29.38
CA LEU A 908 -22.77 -28.02 -29.92
C LEU A 908 -24.11 -28.62 -30.35
N SER A 909 -25.17 -28.40 -29.54
CA SER A 909 -26.54 -28.83 -29.84
C SER A 909 -27.16 -27.99 -30.95
N GLU A 910 -26.88 -26.68 -30.99
CA GLU A 910 -27.32 -25.78 -32.07
C GLU A 910 -26.70 -26.20 -33.42
N TYR A 911 -25.39 -26.47 -33.44
CA TYR A 911 -24.67 -26.98 -34.60
C TYR A 911 -25.19 -28.34 -35.07
N PHE A 912 -25.36 -29.31 -34.15
CA PHE A 912 -25.91 -30.63 -34.47
C PHE A 912 -27.32 -30.54 -35.09
N ASN A 913 -28.17 -29.66 -34.55
CA ASN A 913 -29.52 -29.41 -35.06
C ASN A 913 -29.56 -28.48 -36.31
N LYS A 914 -28.41 -28.05 -36.83
CA LYS A 914 -28.27 -27.10 -37.96
C LYS A 914 -28.97 -25.75 -37.72
N ARG A 915 -29.02 -25.30 -36.47
CA ARG A 915 -29.63 -24.03 -36.04
C ARG A 915 -28.55 -22.97 -35.82
N TYR A 916 -27.89 -22.56 -36.90
CA TYR A 916 -26.86 -21.53 -36.86
C TYR A 916 -27.05 -20.48 -37.96
N ASN A 917 -26.57 -19.28 -37.68
CA ASN A 917 -26.68 -18.11 -38.55
C ASN A 917 -25.71 -18.20 -39.75
N LYS A 918 -25.92 -17.33 -40.75
CA LYS A 918 -24.88 -17.05 -41.75
C LYS A 918 -23.76 -16.22 -41.13
N TRP A 919 -22.60 -16.22 -41.78
CA TRP A 919 -21.50 -15.34 -41.40
C TRP A 919 -21.87 -13.86 -41.53
N GLU A 920 -21.45 -13.06 -40.55
CA GLU A 920 -21.51 -11.60 -40.55
C GLU A 920 -20.17 -11.03 -40.06
N ASN A 921 -19.73 -9.89 -40.60
CA ASN A 921 -18.53 -9.17 -40.14
C ASN A 921 -18.79 -8.35 -38.85
N THR A 922 -19.67 -8.84 -37.98
CA THR A 922 -19.95 -8.30 -36.65
C THR A 922 -19.14 -9.07 -35.60
N PRO A 923 -18.76 -8.47 -34.46
CA PRO A 923 -18.09 -9.20 -33.38
C PRO A 923 -18.91 -10.41 -32.89
N GLU A 924 -20.23 -10.29 -32.86
CA GLU A 924 -21.18 -11.39 -32.62
C GLU A 924 -21.06 -12.49 -33.70
N GLY A 925 -21.11 -12.14 -34.98
CA GLY A 925 -20.98 -13.09 -36.09
C GLY A 925 -19.63 -13.81 -36.13
N ILE A 926 -18.55 -13.12 -35.73
CA ILE A 926 -17.21 -13.71 -35.56
C ILE A 926 -17.17 -14.67 -34.36
N VAL A 927 -17.76 -14.29 -33.22
CA VAL A 927 -17.88 -15.16 -32.03
C VAL A 927 -18.67 -16.43 -32.34
N ASP A 928 -19.82 -16.30 -33.00
CA ASP A 928 -20.61 -17.44 -33.43
C ASP A 928 -19.84 -18.28 -34.47
N GLY A 929 -19.10 -17.64 -35.39
CA GLY A 929 -18.17 -18.32 -36.28
C GLY A 929 -17.11 -19.16 -35.57
N PHE A 930 -16.54 -18.66 -34.46
CA PHE A 930 -15.64 -19.45 -33.62
C PHE A 930 -16.34 -20.63 -32.93
N LYS A 931 -17.61 -20.48 -32.51
CA LYS A 931 -18.42 -21.60 -32.01
C LYS A 931 -18.66 -22.66 -33.10
N LEU A 932 -18.90 -22.26 -34.35
CA LEU A 932 -19.04 -23.18 -35.49
C LEU A 932 -17.73 -23.93 -35.77
N VAL A 933 -16.57 -23.25 -35.70
CA VAL A 933 -15.25 -23.90 -35.80
C VAL A 933 -15.05 -24.91 -34.67
N ALA A 934 -15.33 -24.53 -33.41
CA ALA A 934 -15.20 -25.42 -32.26
C ALA A 934 -16.13 -26.64 -32.36
N ALA A 935 -17.37 -26.46 -32.81
CA ALA A 935 -18.33 -27.55 -33.02
C ALA A 935 -17.93 -28.45 -34.19
N GLY A 936 -17.49 -27.89 -35.32
CA GLY A 936 -17.01 -28.63 -36.48
C GLY A 936 -15.77 -29.48 -36.19
N LEU A 937 -14.79 -28.91 -35.46
CA LEU A 937 -13.61 -29.65 -34.99
C LEU A 937 -13.96 -30.72 -33.95
N THR A 938 -14.92 -30.45 -33.04
CA THR A 938 -15.40 -31.44 -32.06
C THR A 938 -16.10 -32.61 -32.76
N LYS A 939 -16.98 -32.32 -33.73
CA LYS A 939 -17.63 -33.31 -34.58
C LYS A 939 -16.60 -34.15 -35.35
N MET A 940 -15.66 -33.52 -36.05
CA MET A 940 -14.64 -34.24 -36.81
C MET A 940 -13.74 -35.10 -35.92
N SER A 941 -13.42 -34.64 -34.71
CA SER A 941 -12.70 -35.43 -33.71
C SER A 941 -13.49 -36.67 -33.27
N PHE A 942 -14.81 -36.52 -33.06
CA PHE A 942 -15.72 -37.63 -32.72
C PHE A 942 -15.84 -38.65 -33.87
N GLU A 943 -16.09 -38.16 -35.10
CA GLU A 943 -16.15 -38.99 -36.31
C GLU A 943 -14.80 -39.68 -36.59
N SER A 944 -13.68 -39.02 -36.29
CA SER A 944 -12.34 -39.60 -36.37
C SER A 944 -12.20 -40.78 -35.39
N ILE A 945 -12.54 -40.60 -34.11
CA ILE A 945 -12.50 -41.69 -33.12
C ILE A 945 -13.40 -42.86 -33.57
N GLN A 946 -14.63 -42.59 -34.01
CA GLN A 946 -15.54 -43.64 -34.51
C GLN A 946 -14.95 -44.37 -35.73
N LYS A 947 -14.34 -43.66 -36.67
CA LYS A 947 -13.66 -44.21 -37.85
C LYS A 947 -12.43 -45.06 -37.52
N HIS A 948 -11.74 -44.75 -36.43
CA HIS A 948 -10.63 -45.57 -35.93
C HIS A 948 -11.14 -46.83 -35.19
N VAL A 949 -12.15 -46.71 -34.32
CA VAL A 949 -12.76 -47.86 -33.62
C VAL A 949 -13.44 -48.85 -34.59
N SER A 950 -14.17 -48.35 -35.60
CA SER A 950 -14.79 -49.19 -36.65
C SER A 950 -13.78 -49.88 -37.59
N ARG A 951 -12.49 -49.53 -37.51
CA ARG A 951 -11.37 -50.25 -38.15
C ARG A 951 -10.72 -51.28 -37.21
N GLY A 952 -11.27 -51.50 -36.02
CA GLY A 952 -10.81 -52.50 -35.05
C GLY A 952 -9.78 -52.01 -34.04
N GLN A 953 -9.47 -50.72 -33.97
CA GLN A 953 -8.61 -50.18 -32.91
C GLN A 953 -9.34 -50.04 -31.58
N HIS A 954 -8.60 -50.17 -30.47
CA HIS A 954 -9.16 -49.89 -29.15
C HIS A 954 -9.47 -48.38 -28.98
N TYR A 955 -10.40 -48.05 -28.08
CA TYR A 955 -10.86 -46.66 -27.90
C TYR A 955 -9.71 -45.71 -27.50
N GLU A 956 -8.78 -46.20 -26.70
CA GLU A 956 -7.57 -45.50 -26.25
C GLU A 956 -6.61 -45.21 -27.41
N GLU A 957 -6.46 -46.16 -28.35
CA GLU A 957 -5.63 -46.02 -29.55
C GLU A 957 -6.28 -45.08 -30.57
N ALA A 958 -7.61 -45.18 -30.73
CA ALA A 958 -8.41 -44.27 -31.55
C ALA A 958 -8.36 -42.84 -30.99
N TRP A 959 -8.47 -42.67 -29.67
CA TRP A 959 -8.28 -41.39 -28.98
C TRP A 959 -6.88 -40.81 -29.23
N ASN A 960 -5.83 -41.64 -29.12
CA ASN A 960 -4.46 -41.21 -29.40
C ASN A 960 -4.28 -40.82 -30.87
N SER A 961 -4.84 -41.59 -31.80
CA SER A 961 -4.82 -41.32 -33.25
C SER A 961 -5.54 -40.02 -33.63
N SER A 962 -6.61 -39.67 -32.90
CA SER A 962 -7.37 -38.43 -33.07
C SER A 962 -6.85 -37.24 -32.23
N SER A 963 -5.81 -37.44 -31.41
CA SER A 963 -5.34 -36.46 -30.40
C SER A 963 -5.09 -35.06 -30.95
N VAL A 964 -4.44 -34.93 -32.11
CA VAL A 964 -4.15 -33.64 -32.76
C VAL A 964 -5.44 -32.87 -33.12
N GLN A 965 -6.50 -33.57 -33.50
CA GLN A 965 -7.80 -32.95 -33.80
C GLN A 965 -8.53 -32.55 -32.50
N LEU A 966 -8.47 -33.39 -31.47
CA LEU A 966 -9.03 -33.16 -30.14
C LEU A 966 -8.39 -31.93 -29.45
N ILE A 967 -7.08 -31.74 -29.63
CA ILE A 967 -6.33 -30.56 -29.19
C ILE A 967 -6.84 -29.32 -29.92
N LYS A 968 -6.91 -29.34 -31.26
CA LYS A 968 -7.44 -28.21 -32.06
C LYS A 968 -8.87 -27.83 -31.68
N ALA A 969 -9.76 -28.81 -31.47
CA ALA A 969 -11.14 -28.57 -31.01
C ALA A 969 -11.18 -27.83 -29.67
N SER A 970 -10.24 -28.14 -28.78
CA SER A 970 -10.14 -27.53 -27.45
C SER A 970 -9.51 -26.13 -27.46
N GLU A 971 -8.53 -25.87 -28.35
CA GLU A 971 -8.02 -24.52 -28.60
C GLU A 971 -9.11 -23.63 -29.23
N ALA A 972 -9.83 -24.13 -30.24
CA ALA A 972 -10.92 -23.40 -30.88
C ALA A 972 -12.04 -23.06 -29.89
N TYR A 973 -12.43 -24.04 -29.05
CA TYR A 973 -13.38 -23.81 -27.97
C TYR A 973 -12.90 -22.73 -26.98
N SER A 974 -11.63 -22.77 -26.58
CA SER A 974 -11.07 -21.77 -25.68
C SER A 974 -11.05 -20.37 -26.28
N ARG A 975 -10.77 -20.24 -27.60
CA ARG A 975 -10.81 -18.96 -28.29
C ARG A 975 -12.24 -18.43 -28.42
N ALA A 976 -13.20 -19.28 -28.80
CA ALA A 976 -14.62 -18.93 -28.86
C ALA A 976 -15.10 -18.34 -27.52
N LEU A 977 -14.80 -19.03 -26.42
CA LEU A 977 -15.16 -18.61 -25.07
C LEU A 977 -14.49 -17.29 -24.65
N LEU A 978 -13.20 -17.10 -24.95
CA LEU A 978 -12.50 -15.85 -24.63
C LEU A 978 -13.06 -14.64 -25.41
N CYS A 979 -13.34 -14.83 -26.70
CA CYS A 979 -13.97 -13.80 -27.53
C CYS A 979 -15.39 -13.48 -27.05
N GLU A 980 -16.20 -14.51 -26.73
CA GLU A 980 -17.56 -14.35 -26.20
C GLU A 980 -17.59 -13.64 -24.85
N VAL A 981 -16.84 -14.13 -23.85
CA VAL A 981 -16.84 -13.56 -22.50
C VAL A 981 -16.32 -12.12 -22.51
N PHE A 982 -15.29 -11.81 -23.32
CA PHE A 982 -14.79 -10.44 -23.42
C PHE A 982 -15.83 -9.51 -24.09
N TRP A 983 -16.45 -9.93 -25.21
CA TRP A 983 -17.45 -9.12 -25.90
C TRP A 983 -18.72 -8.88 -25.07
N VAL A 984 -19.26 -9.94 -24.46
CA VAL A 984 -20.51 -9.91 -23.69
C VAL A 984 -20.35 -9.05 -22.43
N GLU A 985 -19.29 -9.29 -21.65
CA GLU A 985 -19.07 -8.51 -20.41
C GLU A 985 -18.70 -7.05 -20.71
N ILE A 986 -17.94 -6.75 -21.78
CA ILE A 986 -17.67 -5.35 -22.18
C ILE A 986 -18.95 -4.65 -22.65
N ASN A 987 -19.84 -5.29 -23.43
CA ASN A 987 -21.11 -4.66 -23.81
C ASN A 987 -22.03 -4.42 -22.60
N LYS A 988 -22.11 -5.39 -21.69
CA LYS A 988 -22.88 -5.35 -20.45
C LYS A 988 -22.46 -4.22 -19.50
N VAL A 989 -21.16 -3.87 -19.43
CA VAL A 989 -20.65 -2.75 -18.62
C VAL A 989 -20.52 -1.43 -19.40
N SER A 990 -20.53 -1.45 -20.74
CA SER A 990 -20.42 -0.23 -21.58
C SER A 990 -21.52 0.80 -21.28
N SER A 991 -22.69 0.37 -20.80
CA SER A 991 -23.79 1.24 -20.38
C SER A 991 -23.55 1.96 -19.04
N THR A 992 -22.51 1.57 -18.30
CA THR A 992 -22.11 2.15 -17.00
C THR A 992 -20.83 2.98 -17.07
N LEU A 993 -20.30 3.20 -18.28
CA LEU A 993 -19.06 3.93 -18.56
C LEU A 993 -19.35 5.14 -19.46
N SER A 994 -18.43 6.11 -19.51
CA SER A 994 -18.49 7.24 -20.41
C SER A 994 -18.41 6.79 -21.87
N ASN A 995 -19.09 7.52 -22.77
CA ASN A 995 -19.14 7.17 -24.19
C ASN A 995 -17.74 6.96 -24.80
N ASN A 996 -16.75 7.78 -24.42
CA ASN A 996 -15.39 7.68 -24.94
C ASN A 996 -14.68 6.40 -24.43
N LEU A 997 -14.83 6.08 -23.14
CA LEU A 997 -14.25 4.86 -22.58
C LEU A 997 -14.94 3.60 -23.13
N ALA A 998 -16.27 3.61 -23.21
CA ALA A 998 -17.06 2.53 -23.80
C ALA A 998 -16.67 2.28 -25.27
N VAL A 999 -16.47 3.33 -26.06
CA VAL A 999 -15.97 3.21 -27.45
C VAL A 999 -14.57 2.59 -27.49
N VAL A 1000 -13.61 3.06 -26.69
CA VAL A 1000 -12.23 2.53 -26.71
C VAL A 1000 -12.15 1.09 -26.19
N LEU A 1001 -12.94 0.72 -25.17
CA LEU A 1001 -13.04 -0.67 -24.70
C LEU A 1001 -13.70 -1.60 -25.72
N LYS A 1002 -14.74 -1.13 -26.43
CA LYS A 1002 -15.32 -1.88 -27.56
C LYS A 1002 -14.33 -2.02 -28.72
N GLN A 1003 -13.57 -0.98 -29.05
CA GLN A 1003 -12.49 -1.05 -30.06
C GLN A 1003 -11.40 -2.06 -29.67
N LEU A 1004 -11.02 -2.16 -28.38
CA LEU A 1004 -10.08 -3.19 -27.92
C LEU A 1004 -10.66 -4.61 -28.00
N ALA A 1005 -11.94 -4.80 -27.65
CA ALA A 1005 -12.60 -6.09 -27.78
C ALA A 1005 -12.78 -6.49 -29.25
N GLU A 1006 -13.16 -5.54 -30.11
CA GLU A 1006 -13.25 -5.71 -31.57
C GLU A 1006 -11.87 -6.03 -32.17
N LEU A 1007 -10.81 -5.31 -31.80
CA LEU A 1007 -9.42 -5.59 -32.23
C LEU A 1007 -9.00 -7.02 -31.85
N TYR A 1008 -9.27 -7.46 -30.62
CA TYR A 1008 -8.96 -8.82 -30.17
C TYR A 1008 -9.71 -9.87 -31.00
N ILE A 1009 -11.02 -9.67 -31.23
CA ILE A 1009 -11.88 -10.60 -31.97
C ILE A 1009 -11.47 -10.69 -33.45
N ILE A 1010 -11.23 -9.54 -34.10
CA ILE A 1010 -10.81 -9.49 -35.51
C ILE A 1010 -9.38 -9.99 -35.69
N TYR A 1011 -8.43 -9.66 -34.80
CA TYR A 1011 -7.08 -10.21 -34.82
C TYR A 1011 -7.11 -11.74 -34.83
N TRP A 1012 -7.84 -12.35 -33.91
CA TRP A 1012 -7.93 -13.80 -33.85
C TRP A 1012 -8.70 -14.39 -35.03
N ALA A 1013 -9.65 -13.67 -35.63
CA ALA A 1013 -10.33 -14.09 -36.85
C ALA A 1013 -9.38 -14.14 -38.05
N LEU A 1014 -8.51 -13.13 -38.20
CA LEU A 1014 -7.47 -13.11 -39.23
C LEU A 1014 -6.45 -14.23 -38.99
N GLU A 1015 -6.00 -14.44 -37.74
CA GLU A 1015 -5.10 -15.56 -37.40
C GLU A 1015 -5.73 -16.95 -37.56
N LYS A 1016 -7.06 -17.05 -37.55
CA LYS A 1016 -7.82 -18.31 -37.73
C LYS A 1016 -8.62 -18.38 -39.03
N ARG A 1017 -8.30 -17.52 -40.01
CA ARG A 1017 -9.00 -17.42 -41.30
C ARG A 1017 -9.19 -18.76 -42.03
N GLY A 1018 -8.19 -19.66 -41.96
CA GLY A 1018 -8.27 -20.99 -42.57
C GLY A 1018 -9.29 -21.93 -41.91
N ASP A 1019 -9.41 -21.89 -40.58
CA ASP A 1019 -10.43 -22.65 -39.86
C ASP A 1019 -11.83 -22.04 -40.13
N LEU A 1020 -11.95 -20.71 -40.12
CA LEU A 1020 -13.22 -20.01 -40.40
C LEU A 1020 -13.73 -20.30 -41.82
N LEU A 1021 -12.87 -20.22 -42.85
CA LEU A 1021 -13.19 -20.61 -44.23
C LEU A 1021 -13.62 -22.08 -44.37
N THR A 1022 -13.28 -22.95 -43.42
CA THR A 1022 -13.61 -24.38 -43.44
C THR A 1022 -14.96 -24.68 -42.79
N TYR A 1023 -15.37 -23.91 -41.76
CA TYR A 1023 -16.54 -24.22 -40.92
C TYR A 1023 -17.66 -23.17 -40.92
N THR A 1024 -17.47 -21.99 -41.52
CA THR A 1024 -18.48 -20.92 -41.62
C THR A 1024 -18.81 -20.59 -43.09
N SER A 1025 -19.62 -19.54 -43.33
CA SER A 1025 -19.92 -19.04 -44.69
C SER A 1025 -19.16 -17.74 -45.03
N ILE A 1026 -17.99 -17.52 -44.43
CA ILE A 1026 -17.14 -16.34 -44.69
C ILE A 1026 -16.58 -16.36 -46.13
N SER A 1027 -16.61 -15.22 -46.83
CA SER A 1027 -16.01 -15.05 -48.16
C SER A 1027 -14.58 -14.49 -48.11
N LYS A 1028 -13.90 -14.46 -49.26
CA LYS A 1028 -12.64 -13.72 -49.43
C LYS A 1028 -12.84 -12.23 -49.13
N ASP A 1029 -13.87 -11.63 -49.71
CA ASP A 1029 -14.20 -10.21 -49.55
C ASP A 1029 -14.53 -9.87 -48.08
N ASN A 1030 -15.15 -10.81 -47.34
CA ASN A 1030 -15.35 -10.66 -45.90
C ASN A 1030 -14.00 -10.58 -45.14
N LEU A 1031 -13.00 -11.39 -45.51
CA LEU A 1031 -11.66 -11.35 -44.90
C LEU A 1031 -10.89 -10.08 -45.25
N GLU A 1032 -11.04 -9.54 -46.45
CA GLU A 1032 -10.43 -8.28 -46.86
C GLU A 1032 -11.05 -7.10 -46.09
N ASN A 1033 -12.39 -7.05 -45.98
CA ASN A 1033 -13.07 -6.07 -45.13
C ASN A 1033 -12.67 -6.19 -43.64
N LEU A 1034 -12.34 -7.39 -43.13
CA LEU A 1034 -11.81 -7.57 -41.78
C LEU A 1034 -10.36 -7.08 -41.63
N GLN A 1035 -9.54 -7.22 -42.67
CA GLN A 1035 -8.16 -6.72 -42.69
C GLN A 1035 -8.15 -5.18 -42.69
N GLU A 1036 -8.97 -4.55 -43.53
CA GLU A 1036 -9.18 -3.09 -43.52
C GLU A 1036 -9.66 -2.61 -42.13
N ARG A 1037 -10.69 -3.27 -41.57
CA ARG A 1037 -11.22 -2.92 -40.24
C ARG A 1037 -10.21 -3.12 -39.11
N TYR A 1038 -9.34 -4.12 -39.21
CA TYR A 1038 -8.24 -4.33 -38.26
C TYR A 1038 -7.23 -3.16 -38.29
N GLU A 1039 -6.89 -2.67 -39.49
CA GLU A 1039 -5.95 -1.56 -39.68
C GLU A 1039 -6.57 -0.22 -39.23
N GLU A 1040 -7.87 0.01 -39.46
CA GLU A 1040 -8.62 1.11 -38.84
C GLU A 1040 -8.51 1.08 -37.31
N LEU A 1041 -8.72 -0.09 -36.70
CA LEU A 1041 -8.69 -0.25 -35.24
C LEU A 1041 -7.30 0.01 -34.66
N LEU A 1042 -6.21 -0.36 -35.37
CA LEU A 1042 -4.86 0.04 -34.98
C LEU A 1042 -4.72 1.57 -34.97
N ALA A 1043 -5.18 2.26 -36.01
CA ALA A 1043 -5.13 3.72 -36.09
C ALA A 1043 -6.00 4.42 -35.02
N LEU A 1044 -7.17 3.86 -34.68
CA LEU A 1044 -8.06 4.37 -33.63
C LEU A 1044 -7.51 4.16 -32.21
N ILE A 1045 -6.77 3.07 -31.99
CA ILE A 1045 -6.14 2.73 -30.69
C ILE A 1045 -4.78 3.42 -30.52
N ARG A 1046 -4.07 3.75 -31.61
CA ARG A 1046 -2.78 4.47 -31.61
C ARG A 1046 -2.73 5.70 -30.68
N PRO A 1047 -3.66 6.68 -30.72
CA PRO A 1047 -3.63 7.85 -29.82
C PRO A 1047 -3.98 7.51 -28.36
N ASN A 1048 -4.53 6.33 -28.10
CA ASN A 1048 -4.97 5.87 -26.79
C ASN A 1048 -3.95 4.94 -26.10
N ALA A 1049 -2.99 4.39 -26.84
CA ALA A 1049 -2.10 3.32 -26.37
C ALA A 1049 -1.36 3.62 -25.05
N VAL A 1050 -0.80 4.82 -24.88
CA VAL A 1050 -0.10 5.19 -23.63
C VAL A 1050 -1.09 5.35 -22.46
N GLY A 1051 -2.28 5.92 -22.70
CA GLY A 1051 -3.33 6.02 -21.68
C GLY A 1051 -3.89 4.65 -21.26
N LEU A 1052 -4.00 3.72 -22.22
CA LEU A 1052 -4.43 2.34 -21.97
C LEU A 1052 -3.47 1.57 -21.07
N VAL A 1053 -2.15 1.76 -21.23
CA VAL A 1053 -1.18 1.11 -20.33
C VAL A 1053 -0.97 1.85 -19.01
N ASP A 1054 -1.08 3.18 -19.01
CA ASP A 1054 -1.04 3.97 -17.76
C ASP A 1054 -2.25 3.68 -16.85
N SER A 1055 -3.40 3.28 -17.41
CA SER A 1055 -4.57 2.85 -16.65
C SER A 1055 -4.39 1.53 -15.87
N PHE A 1056 -3.35 0.75 -16.19
CA PHE A 1056 -2.97 -0.38 -15.33
C PHE A 1056 -2.38 0.11 -14.00
N ASP A 1057 -1.96 1.38 -13.91
CA ASP A 1057 -1.55 2.07 -12.69
C ASP A 1057 -0.43 1.32 -11.94
N ILE A 1058 0.59 0.91 -12.71
CA ILE A 1058 1.77 0.19 -12.22
C ILE A 1058 2.88 1.20 -11.94
N ARG A 1059 3.34 1.25 -10.68
CA ARG A 1059 4.44 2.11 -10.23
C ARG A 1059 5.78 1.60 -10.77
N ASP A 1060 6.74 2.50 -10.98
CA ASP A 1060 8.05 2.15 -11.55
C ASP A 1060 8.82 1.14 -10.69
N GLU A 1061 8.66 1.19 -9.36
CA GLU A 1061 9.28 0.24 -8.42
C GLU A 1061 8.76 -1.19 -8.60
N ILE A 1062 7.51 -1.35 -9.05
CA ILE A 1062 6.87 -2.65 -9.33
C ILE A 1062 7.04 -3.04 -10.81
N LEU A 1063 7.25 -2.08 -11.70
CA LEU A 1063 7.54 -2.34 -13.10
C LEU A 1063 9.00 -2.81 -13.30
N CYS A 1064 9.92 -2.41 -12.41
CA CYS A 1064 11.34 -2.77 -12.35
C CYS A 1064 12.09 -2.61 -13.69
N SER A 1065 11.70 -1.62 -14.50
CA SER A 1065 12.15 -1.49 -15.90
C SER A 1065 12.73 -0.12 -16.20
N THR A 1066 13.96 -0.09 -16.72
CA THR A 1066 14.58 1.13 -17.28
C THR A 1066 13.87 1.62 -18.54
N LEU A 1067 13.19 0.73 -19.28
CA LEU A 1067 12.48 1.08 -20.52
C LEU A 1067 11.03 1.54 -20.27
N GLY A 1068 10.39 1.01 -19.23
CA GLY A 1068 8.98 1.27 -18.91
C GLY A 1068 8.73 2.49 -18.02
N ALA A 1069 9.74 3.29 -17.72
CA ALA A 1069 9.69 4.42 -16.79
C ALA A 1069 8.48 5.37 -17.03
N TYR A 1070 7.73 5.69 -15.98
CA TYR A 1070 6.59 6.61 -16.07
C TYR A 1070 6.99 8.03 -16.52
N ASP A 1071 8.21 8.46 -16.15
CA ASP A 1071 8.79 9.75 -16.57
C ASP A 1071 9.39 9.73 -17.99
N GLY A 1072 9.58 8.56 -18.60
CA GLY A 1072 10.20 8.40 -19.91
C GLY A 1072 11.71 8.71 -19.98
N ARG A 1073 12.42 8.82 -18.85
CA ARG A 1073 13.89 8.99 -18.78
C ARG A 1073 14.65 7.69 -19.08
N VAL A 1074 14.32 7.08 -20.22
CA VAL A 1074 14.75 5.72 -20.60
C VAL A 1074 16.27 5.64 -20.71
N TYR A 1075 16.89 6.53 -21.47
CA TYR A 1075 18.31 6.45 -21.80
C TYR A 1075 19.20 6.75 -20.59
N GLU A 1076 18.79 7.71 -19.75
CA GLU A 1076 19.53 8.00 -18.53
C GLU A 1076 19.40 6.88 -17.52
N ARG A 1077 18.18 6.36 -17.27
CA ARG A 1077 17.98 5.21 -16.37
C ARG A 1077 18.73 3.96 -16.85
N MET A 1078 18.82 3.72 -18.16
CA MET A 1078 19.66 2.66 -18.73
C MET A 1078 21.14 2.85 -18.41
N MET A 1079 21.68 4.07 -18.55
CA MET A 1079 23.08 4.38 -18.24
C MET A 1079 23.36 4.31 -16.73
N GLU A 1080 22.49 4.93 -15.91
CA GLU A 1080 22.49 4.89 -14.44
C GLU A 1080 22.47 3.44 -13.93
N HIS A 1081 21.80 2.52 -14.62
CA HIS A 1081 21.74 1.10 -14.26
C HIS A 1081 22.95 0.31 -14.75
N ALA A 1082 23.40 0.52 -15.99
CA ALA A 1082 24.59 -0.16 -16.53
C ALA A 1082 25.86 0.13 -15.72
N LEU A 1083 25.99 1.35 -15.18
CA LEU A 1083 27.09 1.75 -14.29
C LEU A 1083 27.10 1.02 -12.93
N LYS A 1084 26.01 0.33 -12.54
CA LYS A 1084 25.95 -0.52 -11.33
C LYS A 1084 26.53 -1.93 -11.55
N SER A 1085 26.86 -2.30 -12.79
CA SER A 1085 27.39 -3.64 -13.07
C SER A 1085 28.79 -3.80 -12.45
N PRO A 1086 29.06 -4.86 -11.65
CA PRO A 1086 30.38 -5.10 -11.05
C PRO A 1086 31.51 -5.22 -12.08
N LEU A 1087 31.20 -5.57 -13.34
CA LEU A 1087 32.18 -5.60 -14.44
C LEU A 1087 32.71 -4.21 -14.82
N ASN A 1088 31.99 -3.13 -14.47
CA ASN A 1088 32.36 -1.74 -14.75
C ASN A 1088 33.11 -1.07 -13.58
N ALA A 1089 33.34 -1.78 -12.46
CA ALA A 1089 34.08 -1.26 -11.32
C ALA A 1089 35.57 -1.01 -11.65
N ASP A 1090 36.18 -1.88 -12.46
CA ASP A 1090 37.52 -1.72 -13.02
C ASP A 1090 37.45 -1.33 -14.50
N THR A 1091 38.08 -0.22 -14.90
CA THR A 1091 38.20 0.15 -16.33
C THR A 1091 39.04 -0.86 -17.14
N VAL A 1092 39.86 -1.68 -16.47
CA VAL A 1092 40.62 -2.78 -17.09
C VAL A 1092 40.53 -4.02 -16.19
N ASN A 1093 39.61 -4.93 -16.53
CA ASN A 1093 39.37 -6.14 -15.77
C ASN A 1093 40.61 -7.07 -15.68
N GLN A 1094 40.76 -7.79 -14.56
CA GLN A 1094 41.89 -8.71 -14.30
C GLN A 1094 42.13 -9.74 -15.43
N SER A 1095 41.09 -10.17 -16.14
CA SER A 1095 41.20 -11.07 -17.31
C SER A 1095 42.12 -10.53 -18.42
N PHE A 1096 42.18 -9.20 -18.61
CA PHE A 1096 43.14 -8.58 -19.52
C PHE A 1096 44.58 -8.86 -19.08
N HIS A 1097 44.88 -8.58 -17.80
CA HIS A 1097 46.22 -8.75 -17.24
C HIS A 1097 46.67 -10.21 -17.23
N LYS A 1098 45.75 -11.13 -16.92
CA LYS A 1098 46.04 -12.56 -16.74
C LYS A 1098 46.09 -13.36 -18.05
N TYR A 1099 45.27 -12.99 -19.05
CA TYR A 1099 45.10 -13.78 -20.27
C TYR A 1099 45.37 -13.00 -21.56
N MET A 1100 44.75 -11.83 -21.75
CA MET A 1100 44.86 -11.08 -23.02
C MET A 1100 46.25 -10.46 -23.22
N LYS A 1101 46.82 -9.82 -22.19
CA LYS A 1101 48.12 -9.16 -22.26
C LYS A 1101 49.26 -10.13 -22.62
N PRO A 1102 49.35 -11.36 -22.06
CA PRO A 1102 50.28 -12.38 -22.54
C PRO A 1102 50.12 -12.74 -24.03
N VAL A 1103 48.89 -12.84 -24.55
CA VAL A 1103 48.64 -13.14 -25.97
C VAL A 1103 49.06 -11.96 -26.87
N LEU A 1104 48.64 -10.74 -26.53
CA LEU A 1104 48.96 -9.53 -27.29
C LEU A 1104 50.47 -9.22 -27.31
N LEU A 1105 51.22 -9.58 -26.27
CA LEU A 1105 52.68 -9.42 -26.22
C LEU A 1105 53.44 -10.52 -26.98
N LYS A 1106 52.88 -11.73 -27.11
CA LYS A 1106 53.45 -12.80 -27.96
C LYS A 1106 53.45 -12.46 -29.45
N HIS A 1107 52.58 -11.55 -29.89
CA HIS A 1107 52.54 -11.03 -31.27
C HIS A 1107 53.35 -9.72 -31.47
N LYS A 1108 54.24 -9.39 -30.53
CA LYS A 1108 55.22 -8.29 -30.64
C LYS A 1108 56.68 -8.79 -30.70
N ILE A 1109 56.86 -10.09 -30.92
CA ILE A 1109 58.12 -10.80 -31.17
C ILE A 1109 57.93 -11.54 -32.49
#